data_AF-A0A0H2UWB9-F1
#
_entry.id   AF-A0A0H2UWB9-F1
#
_cell.length_a   1.000
_cell.length_b   1.000
_cell.length_c   1.000
_cell.angle_alpha   90.00
_cell.angle_beta   90.00
_cell.angle_gamma   90.00
#
_symmetry.space_group_name_H-M   'P 1'
#
loop_
_entity.id
_entity.type
_entity.pdbx_description
1 polymer ?
#
loop_
_entity_poly.entity_id
_entity_poly.type
_entity_poly.pdbx_seq_one_letter_code
_entity_poly.pdbx_strand_id
1 'polypeptide(L)'
;MILTAPMSNLKGFGPKSAEKFQKLDIYTVEDLLLYYPFRYEDFKSKSVFDLVDGEKAVITGLVVTPANVQYYGFKRNRLSFKLRQGEAVLNVSFFNQPYLADKIELGQEVAVFGKWDATKSAITGMKVLAQVEDDMQPVYRVAQGISQSTLIKAIKSAFEINAHLELKENLPATLLEKYRLMGRSQACLAMHFPKDITEYKQALRRIKFEELFYFQMNLQVLKAENRSETNGLPILYSKHAMETKISSLPFILTNAQKRSLDDILSDMSSGAHMNRLLQGDVGSGKTVIAGLSMYAAYTAGFQSALMVPTEILAEQHYISLQELFPDLSIAILTSGMKAAVKRTVLAAIANGSVDMIVGTHALIQDSVQYHKLGLVITDEQHRFGVKQRRIFREKGENPDVLMMTATPIPRTLAITAFGEMDVSVIDELPAGRKPIMTRWVKHEQLGTVLEWVKGELQKDAQVYVISPLIEESEALDLKNAVALHAELSTYFEGIAKVALVHGRMKNDEKDAIMQDFKDKKSHILVSTTVIEVGVNVPNATIMIIMDADRFGLSQLHQLRGRVGRGHKQSYAVLVANPKTDSGKKRMTIMTETTDGFVLAESDLKMRGSGEIFGTRQSGIPEFQVADIVEDYPILEEARKVSAAIVSDPNWIYEKQWQLVAKNIRKKEVYD
;
A
#
# COMPACT_ATOMS: atom_id res chain seq x y z
N MET A 1 8.03 -3.40 41.52
CA MET A 1 8.02 -3.61 40.06
C MET A 1 8.69 -2.41 39.46
N ILE A 2 9.92 -2.58 38.99
CA ILE A 2 10.74 -1.46 38.49
C ILE A 2 10.16 -0.95 37.17
N LEU A 3 9.63 -1.87 36.36
CA LEU A 3 9.05 -1.58 35.04
C LEU A 3 7.84 -0.63 35.08
N THR A 4 6.90 -0.84 36.00
CA THR A 4 5.68 -0.02 36.11
C THR A 4 5.90 1.27 36.92
N ALA A 5 7.11 1.49 37.43
CA ALA A 5 7.41 2.70 38.17
C ALA A 5 7.35 3.92 37.23
N PRO A 6 6.83 5.07 37.70
CA PRO A 6 6.87 6.29 36.92
C PRO A 6 8.31 6.71 36.61
N MET A 7 8.50 7.33 35.44
CA MET A 7 9.79 7.90 35.03
C MET A 7 10.43 8.85 36.04
N SER A 8 9.62 9.47 36.91
CA SER A 8 10.08 10.36 37.99
C SER A 8 10.95 9.68 39.05
N ASN A 9 10.96 8.34 39.09
CA ASN A 9 11.72 7.56 40.05
C ASN A 9 13.15 7.26 39.55
N LEU A 10 13.46 7.55 38.29
CA LEU A 10 14.81 7.41 37.75
C LEU A 10 15.72 8.52 38.29
N LYS A 11 16.94 8.14 38.66
CA LYS A 11 17.93 9.05 39.20
C LYS A 11 18.22 10.19 38.21
N GLY A 12 17.97 11.44 38.63
CA GLY A 12 18.18 12.62 37.80
C GLY A 12 16.97 13.08 36.98
N PHE A 13 15.84 12.37 37.05
CA PHE A 13 14.60 12.71 36.34
C PHE A 13 13.48 12.98 37.35
N GLY A 14 13.33 14.24 37.77
CA GLY A 14 12.22 14.65 38.65
C GLY A 14 10.87 14.80 37.93
N PRO A 15 9.80 15.16 38.66
CA PRO A 15 8.43 15.25 38.12
C PRO A 15 8.31 16.15 36.88
N LYS A 16 8.94 17.33 36.90
CA LYS A 16 8.97 18.27 35.77
C LYS A 16 9.66 17.73 34.52
N SER A 17 10.63 16.84 34.68
CA SER A 17 11.25 16.16 33.54
C SER A 17 10.31 15.11 32.99
N ALA A 18 9.67 14.31 33.85
CA ALA A 18 8.73 13.26 33.46
C ALA A 18 7.53 13.80 32.65
N GLU A 19 6.97 14.97 33.01
CA GLU A 19 5.90 15.64 32.22
C GLU A 19 6.29 15.88 30.75
N LYS A 20 7.57 16.12 30.46
CA LYS A 20 8.02 16.30 29.08
C LYS A 20 7.99 14.98 28.30
N PHE A 21 8.33 13.87 28.95
CA PHE A 21 8.34 12.53 28.34
C PHE A 21 6.94 12.00 28.05
N GLN A 22 5.92 12.48 28.76
CA GLN A 22 4.52 12.18 28.44
C GLN A 22 4.13 12.68 27.03
N LYS A 23 4.78 13.73 26.50
CA LYS A 23 4.58 14.17 25.11
C LYS A 23 5.11 13.19 24.06
N LEU A 24 5.90 12.20 24.50
CA LEU A 24 6.37 11.08 23.69
C LEU A 24 5.61 9.79 24.02
N ASP A 25 4.52 9.87 24.78
CA ASP A 25 3.76 8.74 25.30
C ASP A 25 4.58 7.79 26.19
N ILE A 26 5.62 8.32 26.86
CA ILE A 26 6.47 7.58 27.79
C ILE A 26 6.07 7.93 29.22
N TYR A 27 5.44 6.99 29.93
CA TYR A 27 4.94 7.18 31.30
C TYR A 27 5.75 6.37 32.33
N THR A 28 6.14 5.15 31.95
CA THR A 28 6.79 4.17 32.82
C THR A 28 8.22 3.87 32.38
N VAL A 29 8.98 3.15 33.23
CA VAL A 29 10.31 2.64 32.89
C VAL A 29 10.23 1.62 31.74
N GLU A 30 9.15 0.82 31.67
CA GLU A 30 8.92 -0.09 30.54
C GLU A 30 8.76 0.68 29.23
N ASP A 31 7.95 1.73 29.20
CA ASP A 31 7.75 2.56 27.99
C ASP A 31 9.09 3.14 27.50
N LEU A 32 9.97 3.54 28.42
CA LEU A 32 11.28 4.07 28.09
C LEU A 32 12.21 3.01 27.48
N LEU A 33 12.21 1.79 28.02
CA LEU A 33 13.02 0.66 27.53
C LEU A 33 12.52 0.11 26.19
N LEU A 34 11.25 0.31 25.87
CA LEU A 34 10.66 -0.09 24.59
C LEU A 34 10.63 1.08 23.58
N TYR A 35 11.15 2.26 23.94
CA TYR A 35 11.22 3.41 23.05
C TYR A 35 12.43 3.35 22.12
N TYR A 36 12.32 2.58 21.04
CA TYR A 36 13.46 2.26 20.19
C TYR A 36 13.93 3.42 19.28
N PRO A 37 15.23 3.46 18.93
CA PRO A 37 15.75 4.41 17.95
C PRO A 37 15.28 4.08 16.53
N PHE A 38 15.10 5.11 15.70
CA PHE A 38 14.67 4.94 14.30
C PHE A 38 15.84 4.88 13.30
N ARG A 39 17.03 5.29 13.72
CA ARG A 39 18.28 5.13 12.96
C ARG A 39 19.46 5.14 13.91
N TYR A 40 20.62 4.72 13.41
CA TYR A 40 21.90 4.85 14.10
C TYR A 40 22.80 5.75 13.27
N GLU A 41 23.51 6.63 13.96
CA GLU A 41 24.60 7.38 13.36
C GLU A 41 25.89 6.60 13.60
N ASP A 42 26.54 6.23 12.50
CA ASP A 42 27.85 5.60 12.53
C ASP A 42 28.90 6.68 12.74
N PHE A 43 29.46 6.72 13.95
CA PHE A 43 30.53 7.64 14.32
C PHE A 43 31.92 7.03 14.11
N LYS A 44 32.05 6.00 13.26
CA LYS A 44 33.35 5.50 12.82
C LYS A 44 34.20 6.61 12.25
N SER A 45 35.44 6.67 12.74
CA SER A 45 36.44 7.57 12.17
C SER A 45 36.71 7.16 10.73
N LYS A 46 36.49 8.08 9.80
CA LYS A 46 36.86 7.91 8.40
C LYS A 46 38.18 8.61 8.13
N SER A 47 38.96 8.01 7.22
CA SER A 47 40.08 8.69 6.60
C SER A 47 39.54 9.80 5.70
N VAL A 48 40.15 10.98 5.75
CA VAL A 48 39.77 12.10 4.87
C VAL A 48 39.93 11.77 3.39
N PHE A 49 40.80 10.81 3.04
CA PHE A 49 41.00 10.36 1.68
C PHE A 49 39.80 9.57 1.11
N ASP A 50 38.93 9.06 1.98
CA ASP A 50 37.76 8.26 1.59
C ASP A 50 36.46 9.09 1.55
N LEU A 51 36.54 10.40 1.84
CA LEU A 51 35.35 11.26 1.97
C LEU A 51 34.97 11.95 0.66
N VAL A 52 33.68 11.97 0.37
CA VAL A 52 33.10 12.73 -0.75
C VAL A 52 32.78 14.16 -0.31
N ASP A 53 32.90 15.14 -1.21
CA ASP A 53 32.56 16.53 -0.92
C ASP A 53 31.12 16.66 -0.37
N GLY A 54 30.98 17.36 0.76
CA GLY A 54 29.72 17.55 1.45
C GLY A 54 29.26 16.40 2.35
N GLU A 55 30.00 15.29 2.43
CA GLU A 55 29.73 14.18 3.34
C GLU A 55 29.87 14.61 4.82
N LYS A 56 29.02 14.07 5.70
CA LYS A 56 29.17 14.25 7.15
C LYS A 56 29.85 13.03 7.74
N ALA A 57 30.99 13.22 8.40
CA ALA A 57 31.77 12.12 8.95
C ALA A 57 32.47 12.53 10.24
N VAL A 58 32.94 11.53 10.99
CA VAL A 58 33.87 11.70 12.11
C VAL A 58 35.28 11.63 11.59
N ILE A 59 36.08 12.63 11.94
CA ILE A 59 37.49 12.69 11.59
C ILE A 59 38.28 12.80 12.88
N THR A 60 39.20 11.87 13.08
CA THR A 60 40.11 11.83 14.23
C THR A 60 41.47 12.37 13.83
N GLY A 61 42.10 13.11 14.74
CA GLY A 61 43.48 13.51 14.52
C GLY A 61 44.01 14.42 15.60
N LEU A 62 45.28 14.73 15.45
CA LEU A 62 46.04 15.51 16.43
C LEU A 62 45.87 17.00 16.16
N VAL A 63 45.51 17.77 17.18
CA VAL A 63 45.37 19.22 17.09
C VAL A 63 46.75 19.84 16.92
N VAL A 64 47.01 20.47 15.77
CA VAL A 64 48.34 21.05 15.44
C VAL A 64 48.39 22.57 15.56
N THR A 65 47.25 23.24 15.77
CA THR A 65 47.20 24.68 16.08
C THR A 65 46.24 24.93 17.24
N PRO A 66 46.52 25.92 18.10
CA PRO A 66 45.60 26.26 19.19
C PRO A 66 44.25 26.73 18.65
N ALA A 67 43.20 26.50 19.43
CA ALA A 67 41.85 27.00 19.17
C ALA A 67 41.84 28.54 19.09
N ASN A 68 41.46 29.09 17.94
CA ASN A 68 41.30 30.52 17.74
C ASN A 68 39.82 30.88 17.56
N VAL A 69 39.30 31.74 18.44
CA VAL A 69 37.91 32.24 18.36
C VAL A 69 37.92 33.66 17.81
N GLN A 70 37.34 33.84 16.63
CA GLN A 70 37.16 35.15 15.99
C GLN A 70 35.69 35.58 16.07
N TYR A 71 35.45 36.83 16.45
CA TYR A 71 34.12 37.44 16.55
C TYR A 71 33.90 38.39 15.38
N TYR A 72 32.78 38.25 14.65
CA TYR A 72 32.51 39.06 13.45
C TYR A 72 31.14 39.76 13.50
N GLY A 73 30.53 39.86 14.69
CA GLY A 73 29.26 40.55 14.91
C GLY A 73 28.55 40.13 16.20
N PHE A 74 27.39 40.75 16.50
CA PHE A 74 26.61 40.44 17.70
C PHE A 74 26.18 38.96 17.72
N LYS A 75 26.65 38.22 18.74
CA LYS A 75 26.47 36.76 18.91
C LYS A 75 27.00 35.88 17.76
N ARG A 76 27.84 36.41 16.87
CA ARG A 76 28.45 35.65 15.78
C ARG A 76 29.95 35.46 16.01
N ASN A 77 30.35 34.20 16.19
CA ASN A 77 31.77 33.83 16.30
C ASN A 77 32.09 32.62 15.44
N ARG A 78 33.38 32.44 15.15
CA ARG A 78 33.94 31.25 14.53
C ARG A 78 35.12 30.80 15.36
N LEU A 79 35.03 29.59 15.89
CA LEU A 79 36.16 28.87 16.44
C LEU A 79 36.83 28.11 15.29
N SER A 80 38.16 28.21 15.17
CA SER A 80 38.94 27.50 14.17
C SER A 80 40.24 26.94 14.73
N PHE A 81 40.62 25.76 14.26
CA PHE A 81 41.89 25.09 14.56
C PHE A 81 42.24 24.12 13.43
N LYS A 82 43.46 23.60 13.41
CA LYS A 82 43.93 22.62 12.45
C LYS A 82 44.10 21.26 13.10
N LEU A 83 43.71 20.23 12.37
CA LEU A 83 43.76 18.84 12.79
C LEU A 83 44.59 18.04 11.79
N ARG A 84 45.51 17.21 12.28
CA ARG A 84 46.37 16.35 11.47
C ARG A 84 45.90 14.90 11.57
N GLN A 85 45.50 14.31 10.45
CA GLN A 85 45.15 12.89 10.32
C GLN A 85 46.10 12.24 9.31
N GLY A 86 47.01 11.39 9.79
CA GLY A 86 48.11 10.88 8.96
C GLY A 86 49.00 12.01 8.42
N GLU A 87 49.15 12.07 7.10
CA GLU A 87 49.92 13.10 6.39
C GLU A 87 49.10 14.36 6.06
N ALA A 88 47.78 14.33 6.22
CA ALA A 88 46.90 15.45 5.86
C ALA A 88 46.69 16.42 7.03
N VAL A 89 46.69 17.72 6.73
CA VAL A 89 46.36 18.80 7.68
C VAL A 89 45.08 19.49 7.24
N LEU A 90 44.10 19.55 8.13
CA LEU A 90 42.72 19.92 7.84
C LEU A 90 42.33 21.14 8.66
N ASN A 91 41.61 22.08 8.04
CA ASN A 91 41.05 23.22 8.77
C ASN A 91 39.70 22.84 9.38
N VAL A 92 39.58 22.87 10.70
CA VAL A 92 38.31 22.67 11.41
C VAL A 92 37.74 24.03 11.80
N SER A 93 36.44 24.25 11.56
CA SER A 93 35.76 25.43 12.08
C SER A 93 34.35 25.17 12.60
N PHE A 94 34.03 25.78 13.74
CA PHE A 94 32.72 25.77 14.39
C PHE A 94 32.15 27.18 14.42
N PHE A 95 30.88 27.33 14.07
CA PHE A 95 30.19 28.63 14.09
C PHE A 95 29.33 28.76 15.35
N ASN A 96 29.43 29.90 16.04
CA ASN A 96 28.67 30.26 17.24
C ASN A 96 28.86 29.30 18.44
N GLN A 97 30.00 28.61 18.52
CA GLN A 97 30.32 27.65 19.60
C GLN A 97 31.68 27.97 20.25
N PRO A 98 31.82 29.12 20.96
CA PRO A 98 33.09 29.53 21.54
C PRO A 98 33.49 28.67 22.74
N TYR A 99 32.52 28.06 23.43
CA TYR A 99 32.71 27.17 24.59
C TYR A 99 33.50 25.89 24.29
N LEU A 100 33.71 25.57 23.01
CA LEU A 100 34.54 24.44 22.60
C LEU A 100 36.04 24.75 22.66
N ALA A 101 36.43 26.02 22.72
CA ALA A 101 37.83 26.42 22.81
C ALA A 101 38.53 25.79 24.03
N ASP A 102 37.84 25.76 25.17
CA ASP A 102 38.33 25.18 26.43
C ASP A 102 38.49 23.65 26.37
N LYS A 103 37.97 23.00 25.32
CA LYS A 103 38.02 21.53 25.14
C LYS A 103 39.03 21.09 24.08
N ILE A 104 39.75 22.02 23.47
CA ILE A 104 40.65 21.76 22.35
C ILE A 104 42.05 22.23 22.75
N GLU A 105 42.87 21.29 23.19
CA GLU A 105 44.26 21.55 23.57
C GLU A 105 45.22 21.19 22.43
N LEU A 106 46.30 21.96 22.29
CA LEU A 106 47.33 21.69 21.29
C LEU A 106 48.06 20.38 21.63
N GLY A 107 48.22 19.51 20.64
CA GLY A 107 48.81 18.18 20.82
C GLY A 107 47.83 17.10 21.28
N GLN A 108 46.58 17.46 21.61
CA GLN A 108 45.54 16.51 21.96
C GLN A 108 44.99 15.81 20.70
N GLU A 109 44.71 14.52 20.82
CA GLU A 109 43.92 13.82 19.80
C GLU A 109 42.43 14.06 20.04
N VAL A 110 41.74 14.57 19.02
CA VAL A 110 40.32 14.90 19.10
C VAL A 110 39.56 14.31 17.92
N ALA A 111 38.29 14.00 18.16
CA ALA A 111 37.38 13.51 17.14
C ALA A 111 36.33 14.58 16.83
N VAL A 112 36.24 14.97 15.56
CA VAL A 112 35.33 16.02 15.10
C VAL A 112 34.31 15.40 14.16
N PHE A 113 33.03 15.52 14.53
CA PHE A 113 31.94 15.25 13.61
C PHE A 113 31.55 16.53 12.87
N GLY A 114 31.59 16.50 11.55
CA GLY A 114 31.31 17.67 10.74
C GLY A 114 31.10 17.37 9.27
N LYS A 115 30.76 18.41 8.52
CA LYS A 115 30.62 18.35 7.06
C LYS A 115 31.97 18.60 6.40
N TRP A 116 32.41 17.70 5.54
CA TRP A 116 33.60 17.82 4.72
C TRP A 116 33.38 18.80 3.56
N ASP A 117 34.35 19.70 3.35
CA ASP A 117 34.46 20.59 2.20
C ASP A 117 35.79 20.25 1.50
N ALA A 118 35.68 19.48 0.42
CA ALA A 118 36.83 18.98 -0.33
C ALA A 118 37.59 20.12 -1.02
N THR A 119 36.89 21.18 -1.44
CA THR A 119 37.51 22.32 -2.13
C THR A 119 38.44 23.12 -1.22
N LYS A 120 38.17 23.14 0.09
CA LYS A 120 38.93 23.91 1.09
C LYS A 120 39.78 23.03 2.02
N SER A 121 39.76 21.71 1.82
CA SER A 121 40.31 20.71 2.76
C SER A 121 39.91 21.04 4.20
N ALA A 122 38.61 21.29 4.40
CA ALA A 122 38.10 21.87 5.64
C ALA A 122 36.89 21.09 6.16
N ILE A 123 36.73 21.09 7.47
CA ILE A 123 35.60 20.50 8.18
C ILE A 123 34.82 21.62 8.83
N THR A 124 33.54 21.71 8.48
CA THR A 124 32.60 22.50 9.28
C THR A 124 32.12 21.63 10.43
N GLY A 125 32.73 21.84 11.59
CA GLY A 125 32.48 21.08 12.81
C GLY A 125 31.07 21.31 13.35
N MET A 126 30.40 20.21 13.68
CA MET A 126 29.08 20.21 14.31
C MET A 126 29.17 19.79 15.78
N LYS A 127 30.06 18.84 16.09
CA LYS A 127 30.30 18.33 17.45
C LYS A 127 31.74 17.87 17.63
N VAL A 128 32.31 18.10 18.82
CA VAL A 128 33.56 17.48 19.27
C VAL A 128 33.20 16.27 20.13
N LEU A 129 33.80 15.12 19.85
CA LEU A 129 33.62 13.88 20.58
C LEU A 129 34.84 13.66 21.49
N ALA A 130 34.60 13.38 22.76
CA ALA A 130 35.65 13.22 23.77
C ALA A 130 36.39 11.87 23.65
N GLN A 131 35.72 10.85 23.09
CA GLN A 131 36.25 9.55 22.74
C GLN A 131 35.57 9.07 21.46
N VAL A 132 36.34 8.38 20.62
CA VAL A 132 35.82 7.58 19.51
C VAL A 132 35.62 6.20 20.10
N GLU A 133 34.51 6.00 20.79
CA GLU A 133 34.03 4.63 20.93
C GLU A 133 33.50 4.25 19.55
N ASP A 134 33.82 3.04 19.10
CA ASP A 134 33.41 2.47 17.80
C ASP A 134 31.90 2.09 17.84
N ASP A 135 31.11 2.98 18.44
CA ASP A 135 29.77 2.73 18.94
C ASP A 135 28.75 3.42 18.03
N MET A 136 27.84 2.61 17.51
CA MET A 136 26.65 3.09 16.82
C MET A 136 25.80 3.92 17.77
N GLN A 137 25.69 5.24 17.54
CA GLN A 137 24.87 6.08 18.40
C GLN A 137 23.40 6.02 17.98
N PRO A 138 22.50 5.58 18.86
CA PRO A 138 21.07 5.53 18.57
C PRO A 138 20.49 6.93 18.43
N VAL A 139 19.65 7.14 17.41
CA VAL A 139 18.90 8.37 17.19
C VAL A 139 17.41 8.11 17.37
N TYR A 140 16.81 8.83 18.31
CA TYR A 140 15.41 8.64 18.71
C TYR A 140 14.50 9.72 18.14
N ARG A 141 13.20 9.48 18.07
CA ARG A 141 12.25 10.58 17.83
C ARG A 141 12.23 11.45 19.10
N VAL A 142 12.23 12.77 18.94
CA VAL A 142 12.23 13.72 20.07
C VAL A 142 11.14 14.76 19.90
N ALA A 143 10.47 15.10 20.99
CA ALA A 143 9.47 16.15 21.04
C ALA A 143 10.10 17.50 21.44
N GLN A 144 9.41 18.59 21.13
CA GLN A 144 9.85 19.94 21.50
C GLN A 144 10.07 20.03 23.02
N GLY A 145 11.31 20.33 23.42
CA GLY A 145 11.72 20.44 24.82
C GLY A 145 12.47 19.23 25.39
N ILE A 146 12.64 18.15 24.61
CA ILE A 146 13.51 17.01 24.93
C ILE A 146 14.68 16.98 23.93
N SER A 147 15.90 16.87 24.46
CA SER A 147 17.10 16.69 23.63
C SER A 147 17.45 15.20 23.51
N GLN A 148 18.10 14.80 22.42
CA GLN A 148 18.63 13.43 22.23
C GLN A 148 19.47 12.99 23.44
N SER A 149 20.35 13.86 23.94
CA SER A 149 21.24 13.53 25.04
C SER A 149 20.49 13.30 26.36
N THR A 150 19.39 14.01 26.58
CA THR A 150 18.52 13.82 27.75
C THR A 150 17.82 12.47 27.69
N LEU A 151 17.26 12.11 26.53
CA LEU A 151 16.57 10.83 26.34
C LEU A 151 17.54 9.64 26.46
N ILE A 152 18.72 9.71 25.83
CA ILE A 152 19.76 8.68 25.96
C ILE A 152 20.19 8.50 27.42
N LYS A 153 20.36 9.59 28.17
CA LYS A 153 20.68 9.51 29.60
C LYS A 153 19.58 8.80 30.40
N ALA A 154 18.32 9.09 30.12
CA ALA A 154 17.20 8.44 30.79
C ALA A 154 17.21 6.93 30.54
N ILE A 155 17.36 6.54 29.27
CA ILE A 155 17.44 5.13 28.86
C ILE A 155 18.63 4.45 29.57
N LYS A 156 19.83 5.05 29.54
CA LYS A 156 21.00 4.51 30.26
C LYS A 156 20.73 4.31 31.75
N SER A 157 20.09 5.27 32.41
CA SER A 157 19.73 5.13 33.83
C SER A 157 18.76 3.99 34.11
N ALA A 158 17.85 3.66 33.18
CA ALA A 158 16.98 2.48 33.30
C ALA A 158 17.76 1.16 33.14
N PHE A 159 18.76 1.13 32.24
CA PHE A 159 19.64 -0.03 32.08
C PHE A 159 20.59 -0.22 33.27
N GLU A 160 21.12 0.86 33.87
CA GLU A 160 22.02 0.83 35.04
C GLU A 160 21.37 0.18 36.27
N ILE A 161 20.06 0.35 36.45
CA ILE A 161 19.30 -0.30 37.53
C ILE A 161 18.83 -1.73 37.16
N ASN A 162 19.32 -2.28 36.05
CA ASN A 162 18.96 -3.58 35.50
C ASN A 162 17.45 -3.77 35.26
N ALA A 163 16.70 -2.69 34.98
CA ALA A 163 15.25 -2.77 34.75
C ALA A 163 14.90 -3.70 33.56
N HIS A 164 15.77 -3.75 32.54
CA HIS A 164 15.61 -4.64 31.39
C HIS A 164 15.58 -6.13 31.74
N LEU A 165 16.13 -6.57 32.88
CA LEU A 165 16.08 -7.97 33.31
C LEU A 165 14.69 -8.37 33.83
N GLU A 166 13.86 -7.41 34.23
CA GLU A 166 12.45 -7.67 34.60
C GLU A 166 11.55 -7.87 33.37
N LEU A 167 12.04 -7.58 32.15
CA LEU A 167 11.28 -7.78 30.90
C LEU A 167 11.07 -9.27 30.66
N LYS A 168 9.91 -9.77 31.08
CA LYS A 168 9.51 -11.15 30.85
C LYS A 168 9.32 -11.40 29.36
N GLU A 169 9.74 -12.59 28.93
CA GLU A 169 9.49 -13.04 27.57
C GLU A 169 8.00 -13.01 27.26
N ASN A 170 7.66 -12.62 26.04
CA ASN A 170 6.28 -12.59 25.55
C ASN A 170 6.07 -13.50 24.35
N LEU A 171 7.12 -14.01 23.69
CA LEU A 171 6.98 -15.03 22.66
C LEU A 171 7.16 -16.45 23.25
N PRO A 172 6.32 -17.43 22.89
CA PRO A 172 6.52 -18.81 23.30
C PRO A 172 7.89 -19.35 22.87
N ALA A 173 8.47 -20.24 23.69
CA ALA A 173 9.75 -20.88 23.40
C ALA A 173 9.78 -21.57 22.02
N THR A 174 8.66 -22.16 21.61
CA THR A 174 8.49 -22.78 20.29
C THR A 174 8.73 -21.81 19.15
N LEU A 175 8.29 -20.55 19.25
CA LEU A 175 8.51 -19.53 18.22
C LEU A 175 9.95 -19.00 18.27
N LEU A 176 10.50 -18.82 19.48
CA LEU A 176 11.89 -18.40 19.65
C LEU A 176 12.86 -19.40 19.02
N GLU A 177 12.66 -20.71 19.26
CA GLU A 177 13.48 -21.78 18.70
C GLU A 177 13.29 -21.91 17.18
N LYS A 178 12.03 -21.95 16.71
CA LYS A 178 11.71 -22.09 15.28
C LYS A 178 12.36 -20.99 14.44
N TYR A 179 12.29 -19.74 14.89
CA TYR A 179 12.79 -18.60 14.13
C TYR A 179 14.19 -18.14 14.54
N ARG A 180 14.79 -18.78 15.55
CA ARG A 180 16.09 -18.43 16.15
C ARG A 180 16.13 -16.97 16.59
N LEU A 181 15.13 -16.57 17.37
CA LEU A 181 14.98 -15.20 17.84
C LEU A 181 15.75 -14.96 19.13
N MET A 182 16.31 -13.76 19.25
CA MET A 182 16.94 -13.28 20.48
C MET A 182 15.89 -13.13 21.60
N GLY A 183 16.26 -13.37 22.85
CA GLY A 183 15.35 -13.18 23.99
C GLY A 183 14.98 -11.70 24.19
N ARG A 184 13.78 -11.42 24.71
CA ARG A 184 13.22 -10.05 24.79
C ARG A 184 14.15 -9.05 25.49
N SER A 185 14.70 -9.41 26.65
CA SER A 185 15.60 -8.55 27.43
C SER A 185 16.89 -8.20 26.66
N GLN A 186 17.50 -9.19 26.01
CA GLN A 186 18.70 -9.01 25.20
C GLN A 186 18.42 -8.18 23.94
N ALA A 187 17.29 -8.43 23.28
CA ALA A 187 16.87 -7.67 22.10
C ALA A 187 16.61 -6.20 22.46
N CYS A 188 15.97 -5.92 23.60
CA CYS A 188 15.80 -4.56 24.11
C CYS A 188 17.16 -3.86 24.29
N LEU A 189 18.12 -4.50 24.96
CA LEU A 189 19.47 -3.94 25.13
C LEU A 189 20.15 -3.67 23.78
N ALA A 190 20.17 -4.65 22.88
CA ALA A 190 20.83 -4.55 21.58
C ALA A 190 20.16 -3.54 20.63
N MET A 191 18.87 -3.24 20.80
CA MET A 191 18.22 -2.14 20.09
C MET A 191 18.66 -0.77 20.60
N HIS A 192 19.10 -0.62 21.85
CA HIS A 192 19.59 0.69 22.32
C HIS A 192 21.10 0.82 22.16
N PHE A 193 21.84 -0.24 22.49
CA PHE A 193 23.29 -0.27 22.58
C PHE A 193 23.83 -1.56 21.95
N PRO A 194 23.77 -1.71 20.61
CA PRO A 194 24.31 -2.89 19.95
C PRO A 194 25.83 -2.89 20.02
N LYS A 195 26.43 -4.07 20.29
CA LYS A 195 27.89 -4.25 20.20
C LYS A 195 28.38 -4.22 18.76
N ASP A 196 27.56 -4.74 17.84
CA ASP A 196 27.86 -4.79 16.42
C ASP A 196 26.58 -4.83 15.57
N ILE A 197 26.76 -4.69 14.25
CA ILE A 197 25.67 -4.71 13.26
C ILE A 197 24.91 -6.04 13.29
N THR A 198 25.59 -7.15 13.57
CA THR A 198 24.99 -8.48 13.60
C THR A 198 24.03 -8.65 14.79
N GLU A 199 24.41 -8.18 15.97
CA GLU A 199 23.60 -8.16 17.18
C GLU A 199 22.38 -7.24 16.98
N TYR A 200 22.60 -6.04 16.42
CA TYR A 200 21.51 -5.13 16.04
C TYR A 200 20.52 -5.79 15.07
N LYS A 201 20.99 -6.43 13.99
CA LYS A 201 20.10 -7.09 13.02
C LYS A 201 19.27 -8.21 13.64
N GLN A 202 19.83 -8.98 14.58
CA GLN A 202 19.08 -10.01 15.30
C GLN A 202 18.03 -9.41 16.23
N ALA A 203 18.38 -8.35 16.96
CA ALA A 203 17.47 -7.62 17.82
C ALA A 203 16.32 -6.98 17.01
N LEU A 204 16.66 -6.32 15.90
CA LEU A 204 15.70 -5.72 14.97
C LEU A 204 14.73 -6.76 14.42
N ARG A 205 15.25 -7.89 13.91
CA ARG A 205 14.42 -8.99 13.39
C ARG A 205 13.46 -9.53 14.44
N ARG A 206 13.94 -9.67 15.68
CA ARG A 206 13.12 -10.07 16.83
C ARG A 206 12.01 -9.04 17.05
N ILE A 207 12.32 -7.76 17.28
CA ILE A 207 11.31 -6.74 17.61
C ILE A 207 10.26 -6.66 16.50
N LYS A 208 10.69 -6.64 15.23
CA LYS A 208 9.78 -6.64 14.08
C LYS A 208 8.85 -7.85 14.09
N PHE A 209 9.37 -9.06 14.35
CA PHE A 209 8.54 -10.25 14.44
C PHE A 209 7.56 -10.18 15.61
N GLU A 210 7.99 -9.74 16.81
CA GLU A 210 7.09 -9.58 17.96
C GLU A 210 5.91 -8.67 17.61
N GLU A 211 6.22 -7.48 17.11
CA GLU A 211 5.25 -6.44 16.83
C GLU A 211 4.22 -6.88 15.76
N LEU A 212 4.70 -7.46 14.66
CA LEU A 212 3.85 -7.98 13.59
C LEU A 212 3.06 -9.23 14.02
N PHE A 213 3.64 -10.10 14.86
CA PHE A 213 2.97 -11.29 15.37
C PHE A 213 1.79 -10.93 16.28
N TYR A 214 1.98 -10.04 17.25
CA TYR A 214 0.88 -9.64 18.13
C TYR A 214 -0.23 -8.89 17.40
N PHE A 215 0.15 -8.07 16.42
CA PHE A 215 -0.83 -7.45 15.54
C PHE A 215 -1.66 -8.51 14.78
N GLN A 216 -1.01 -9.50 14.17
CA GLN A 216 -1.71 -10.58 13.46
C GLN A 216 -2.55 -11.45 14.41
N MET A 217 -2.07 -11.74 15.62
CA MET A 217 -2.83 -12.47 16.63
C MET A 217 -4.13 -11.74 17.00
N ASN A 218 -4.07 -10.43 17.27
CA ASN A 218 -5.25 -9.64 17.61
C ASN A 218 -6.29 -9.68 16.46
N LEU A 219 -5.84 -9.55 15.21
CA LEU A 219 -6.72 -9.64 14.04
C LEU A 219 -7.36 -11.03 13.89
N GLN A 220 -6.58 -12.11 14.05
CA GLN A 220 -7.13 -13.47 13.92
C GLN A 220 -8.13 -13.78 15.03
N VAL A 221 -7.88 -13.34 16.27
CA VAL A 221 -8.83 -13.51 17.38
C VAL A 221 -10.12 -12.73 17.12
N LEU A 222 -10.03 -11.45 16.74
CA LEU A 222 -11.21 -10.65 16.41
C LEU A 222 -12.04 -11.29 15.30
N LYS A 223 -11.36 -11.85 14.29
CA LYS A 223 -12.02 -12.55 13.19
C LYS A 223 -12.72 -13.84 13.65
N ALA A 224 -12.11 -14.61 14.55
CA ALA A 224 -12.72 -15.79 15.12
C ALA A 224 -13.94 -15.46 15.99
N GLU A 225 -13.87 -14.39 16.80
CA GLU A 225 -15.00 -13.88 17.58
C GLU A 225 -16.16 -13.47 16.67
N ASN A 226 -15.90 -12.67 15.63
CA ASN A 226 -16.92 -12.24 14.67
C ASN A 226 -17.57 -13.41 13.91
N ARG A 227 -16.79 -14.43 13.53
CA ARG A 227 -17.33 -15.67 12.94
C ARG A 227 -18.24 -16.44 13.90
N SER A 228 -18.00 -16.34 15.21
CA SER A 228 -18.82 -17.00 16.23
C SER A 228 -20.09 -16.21 16.61
N GLU A 229 -20.06 -14.88 16.51
CA GLU A 229 -21.20 -14.01 16.87
C GLU A 229 -22.17 -13.74 15.68
N THR A 230 -21.70 -13.83 14.42
CA THR A 230 -22.55 -13.63 13.24
C THR A 230 -22.98 -14.95 12.62
N ASN A 231 -24.18 -15.43 13.00
CA ASN A 231 -24.87 -16.52 12.29
C ASN A 231 -25.11 -16.10 10.83
N GLY A 232 -24.22 -16.51 9.92
CA GLY A 232 -24.46 -16.42 8.49
C GLY A 232 -25.51 -17.44 8.06
N LEU A 233 -26.13 -17.20 6.90
CA LEU A 233 -27.00 -18.20 6.28
C LEU A 233 -26.13 -19.17 5.47
N PRO A 234 -26.08 -20.47 5.79
CA PRO A 234 -25.33 -21.43 4.98
C PRO A 234 -25.97 -21.57 3.60
N ILE A 235 -25.23 -21.23 2.55
CA ILE A 235 -25.64 -21.35 1.15
C ILE A 235 -25.18 -22.73 0.64
N LEU A 236 -26.03 -23.73 0.82
CA LEU A 236 -25.77 -25.12 0.41
C LEU A 236 -25.99 -25.29 -1.10
N TYR A 237 -24.99 -24.92 -1.90
CA TYR A 237 -25.01 -25.03 -3.35
C TYR A 237 -24.88 -26.47 -3.86
N SER A 238 -25.30 -26.72 -5.10
CA SER A 238 -25.17 -28.03 -5.75
C SER A 238 -23.80 -28.20 -6.40
N LYS A 239 -22.94 -29.04 -5.80
CA LYS A 239 -21.61 -29.37 -6.34
C LYS A 239 -21.67 -29.93 -7.76
N HIS A 240 -22.63 -30.81 -8.03
CA HIS A 240 -22.80 -31.42 -9.35
C HIS A 240 -23.19 -30.39 -10.43
N ALA A 241 -24.09 -29.46 -10.09
CA ALA A 241 -24.46 -28.37 -11.00
C ALA A 241 -23.26 -27.44 -11.27
N MET A 242 -22.49 -27.11 -10.24
CA MET A 242 -21.27 -26.31 -10.38
C MET A 242 -20.23 -26.98 -11.29
N GLU A 243 -19.93 -28.26 -11.07
CA GLU A 243 -18.97 -29.02 -11.89
C GLU A 243 -19.42 -29.09 -13.36
N THR A 244 -20.70 -29.35 -13.60
CA THR A 244 -21.30 -29.37 -14.93
C THR A 244 -21.16 -28.00 -15.59
N LYS A 245 -21.46 -26.93 -14.85
CA LYS A 245 -21.39 -25.57 -15.39
C LYS A 245 -19.97 -25.15 -15.70
N ILE A 246 -19.01 -25.41 -14.80
CA ILE A 246 -17.59 -25.12 -15.02
C ILE A 246 -17.07 -25.88 -16.26
N SER A 247 -17.50 -27.12 -16.45
CA SER A 247 -17.12 -27.94 -17.62
C SER A 247 -17.73 -27.44 -18.93
N SER A 248 -18.86 -26.70 -18.87
CA SER A 248 -19.52 -26.11 -20.04
C SER A 248 -18.93 -24.77 -20.48
N LEU A 249 -18.02 -24.17 -19.70
CA LEU A 249 -17.44 -22.88 -20.03
C LEU A 249 -16.63 -22.95 -21.34
N PRO A 250 -16.62 -21.88 -22.15
CA PRO A 250 -15.86 -21.85 -23.41
C PRO A 250 -14.34 -21.77 -23.20
N PHE A 251 -13.86 -21.82 -21.96
CA PHE A 251 -12.47 -21.74 -21.56
C PHE A 251 -12.23 -22.55 -20.28
N ILE A 252 -10.97 -22.88 -20.02
CA ILE A 252 -10.56 -23.59 -18.81
C ILE A 252 -10.15 -22.57 -17.75
N LEU A 253 -10.64 -22.74 -16.53
CA LEU A 253 -10.23 -21.91 -15.40
C LEU A 253 -8.75 -22.15 -15.05
N THR A 254 -8.03 -21.07 -14.78
CA THR A 254 -6.66 -21.12 -14.27
C THR A 254 -6.61 -21.71 -12.85
N ASN A 255 -5.43 -22.09 -12.35
CA ASN A 255 -5.32 -22.63 -10.99
C ASN A 255 -5.64 -21.55 -9.95
N ALA A 256 -5.23 -20.30 -10.20
CA ALA A 256 -5.56 -19.16 -9.34
C ALA A 256 -7.07 -18.88 -9.28
N GLN A 257 -7.76 -19.01 -10.43
CA GLN A 257 -9.22 -18.89 -10.52
C GLN A 257 -9.92 -20.02 -9.76
N LYS A 258 -9.47 -21.28 -9.91
CA LYS A 258 -10.02 -22.42 -9.17
C LYS A 258 -9.87 -22.26 -7.66
N ARG A 259 -8.65 -21.96 -7.17
CA ARG A 259 -8.39 -21.68 -5.75
C ARG A 259 -9.30 -20.58 -5.21
N SER A 260 -9.42 -19.47 -5.95
CA SER A 260 -10.26 -18.34 -5.53
C SER A 260 -11.75 -18.70 -5.50
N LEU A 261 -12.22 -19.53 -6.43
CA LEU A 261 -13.59 -20.03 -6.43
C LEU A 261 -13.83 -20.97 -5.25
N ASP A 262 -12.92 -21.90 -5.00
CA ASP A 262 -13.01 -22.86 -3.89
C ASP A 262 -13.05 -22.15 -2.53
N ASP A 263 -12.21 -21.12 -2.35
CA ASP A 263 -12.24 -20.22 -1.19
C ASP A 263 -13.64 -19.61 -0.97
N ILE A 264 -14.23 -19.04 -2.03
CA ILE A 264 -15.56 -18.41 -1.97
C ILE A 264 -16.64 -19.44 -1.67
N LEU A 265 -16.64 -20.57 -2.39
CA LEU A 265 -17.63 -21.62 -2.21
C LEU A 265 -17.55 -22.26 -0.83
N SER A 266 -16.33 -22.43 -0.28
CA SER A 266 -16.13 -22.92 1.08
C SER A 266 -16.76 -21.98 2.09
N ASP A 267 -16.49 -20.68 1.99
CA ASP A 267 -17.07 -19.68 2.90
C ASP A 267 -18.60 -19.65 2.83
N MET A 268 -19.16 -19.64 1.61
CA MET A 268 -20.62 -19.66 1.37
C MET A 268 -21.30 -20.87 2.05
N SER A 269 -20.61 -22.01 2.14
CA SER A 269 -21.16 -23.23 2.76
C SER A 269 -20.88 -23.35 4.27
N SER A 270 -20.08 -22.46 4.85
CA SER A 270 -19.54 -22.62 6.22
C SER A 270 -20.53 -22.29 7.34
N GLY A 271 -21.61 -21.57 7.03
CA GLY A 271 -22.55 -21.02 8.03
C GLY A 271 -22.04 -19.77 8.76
N ALA A 272 -20.78 -19.38 8.55
CA ALA A 272 -20.29 -18.06 8.90
C ALA A 272 -20.61 -17.08 7.77
N HIS A 273 -20.81 -15.81 8.10
CA HIS A 273 -21.01 -14.78 7.10
C HIS A 273 -19.72 -14.52 6.30
N MET A 274 -19.76 -14.71 4.97
CA MET A 274 -18.62 -14.43 4.11
C MET A 274 -18.41 -12.91 3.96
N ASN A 275 -17.19 -12.46 4.22
CA ASN A 275 -16.74 -11.09 3.93
C ASN A 275 -15.37 -11.17 3.24
N ARG A 276 -15.38 -11.20 1.90
CA ARG A 276 -14.18 -11.53 1.10
C ARG A 276 -13.88 -10.49 0.02
N LEU A 277 -12.60 -10.17 -0.14
CA LEU A 277 -12.04 -9.39 -1.24
C LEU A 277 -11.41 -10.34 -2.28
N LEU A 278 -12.01 -10.40 -3.46
CA LEU A 278 -11.43 -11.01 -4.65
C LEU A 278 -10.59 -9.98 -5.41
N GLN A 279 -9.28 -10.20 -5.37
CA GLN A 279 -8.31 -9.35 -6.05
C GLN A 279 -7.68 -10.09 -7.21
N GLY A 280 -7.43 -9.39 -8.30
CA GLY A 280 -6.66 -9.91 -9.42
C GLY A 280 -6.36 -8.82 -10.42
N ASP A 281 -5.41 -9.09 -11.31
CA ASP A 281 -5.04 -8.13 -12.35
C ASP A 281 -6.24 -7.80 -13.29
N VAL A 282 -6.17 -6.69 -14.01
CA VAL A 282 -7.15 -6.31 -15.03
C VAL A 282 -7.22 -7.42 -16.09
N GLY A 283 -8.39 -8.04 -16.23
CA GLY A 283 -8.59 -9.16 -17.16
C GLY A 283 -8.08 -10.52 -16.66
N SER A 284 -7.83 -10.68 -15.36
CA SER A 284 -7.53 -11.98 -14.74
C SER A 284 -8.74 -12.92 -14.63
N GLY A 285 -9.94 -12.47 -15.02
CA GLY A 285 -11.16 -13.28 -14.97
C GLY A 285 -11.95 -13.16 -13.66
N LYS A 286 -11.84 -12.05 -12.91
CA LYS A 286 -12.69 -11.79 -11.72
C LYS A 286 -14.18 -11.96 -12.00
N THR A 287 -14.66 -11.49 -13.16
CA THR A 287 -16.07 -11.59 -13.57
C THR A 287 -16.58 -13.02 -13.67
N VAL A 288 -15.77 -13.98 -14.18
CA VAL A 288 -16.23 -15.38 -14.25
C VAL A 288 -16.36 -15.97 -12.85
N ILE A 289 -15.44 -15.63 -11.94
CA ILE A 289 -15.54 -16.09 -10.54
C ILE A 289 -16.79 -15.52 -9.87
N ALA A 290 -17.04 -14.22 -10.01
CA ALA A 290 -18.27 -13.60 -9.50
C ALA A 290 -19.54 -14.26 -10.07
N GLY A 291 -19.60 -14.48 -11.39
CA GLY A 291 -20.74 -15.15 -12.02
C GLY A 291 -20.94 -16.59 -11.53
N LEU A 292 -19.86 -17.35 -11.32
CA LEU A 292 -19.93 -18.70 -10.75
C LEU A 292 -20.39 -18.68 -9.28
N SER A 293 -19.99 -17.69 -8.49
CA SER A 293 -20.50 -17.51 -7.12
C SER A 293 -22.00 -17.15 -7.11
N MET A 294 -22.44 -16.29 -8.03
CA MET A 294 -23.87 -16.01 -8.23
C MET A 294 -24.65 -17.27 -8.63
N TYR A 295 -24.07 -18.12 -9.48
CA TYR A 295 -24.67 -19.39 -9.89
C TYR A 295 -24.76 -20.37 -8.72
N ALA A 296 -23.75 -20.43 -7.85
CA ALA A 296 -23.80 -21.22 -6.63
C ALA A 296 -24.97 -20.81 -5.72
N ALA A 297 -25.17 -19.50 -5.51
CA ALA A 297 -26.31 -18.96 -4.76
C ALA A 297 -27.65 -19.37 -5.38
N TYR A 298 -27.78 -19.28 -6.71
CA TYR A 298 -28.96 -19.75 -7.44
C TYR A 298 -29.24 -21.24 -7.20
N THR A 299 -28.23 -22.11 -7.26
CA THR A 299 -28.44 -23.56 -7.04
C THR A 299 -28.90 -23.88 -5.61
N ALA A 300 -28.69 -22.97 -4.66
CA ALA A 300 -29.19 -23.05 -3.28
C ALA A 300 -30.55 -22.35 -3.08
N GLY A 301 -31.18 -21.84 -4.16
CA GLY A 301 -32.46 -21.15 -4.14
C GLY A 301 -32.39 -19.72 -3.63
N PHE A 302 -31.24 -19.04 -3.74
CA PHE A 302 -31.05 -17.65 -3.37
C PHE A 302 -30.85 -16.75 -4.60
N GLN A 303 -31.29 -15.50 -4.48
CA GLN A 303 -30.94 -14.43 -5.40
C GLN A 303 -29.54 -13.90 -5.11
N SER A 304 -28.92 -13.33 -6.13
CA SER A 304 -27.63 -12.63 -6.00
C SER A 304 -27.65 -11.28 -6.72
N ALA A 305 -26.90 -10.30 -6.20
CA ALA A 305 -26.86 -8.96 -6.74
C ALA A 305 -25.42 -8.45 -6.94
N LEU A 306 -25.10 -7.98 -8.15
CA LEU A 306 -23.82 -7.37 -8.53
C LEU A 306 -23.98 -5.86 -8.72
N MET A 307 -23.36 -5.09 -7.84
CA MET A 307 -23.31 -3.63 -7.91
C MET A 307 -22.02 -3.14 -8.57
N VAL A 308 -22.17 -2.28 -9.58
CA VAL A 308 -21.08 -1.70 -10.38
C VAL A 308 -21.21 -0.17 -10.50
N PRO A 309 -20.12 0.57 -10.73
CA PRO A 309 -20.14 2.03 -10.56
C PRO A 309 -20.86 2.81 -11.66
N THR A 310 -21.00 2.25 -12.87
CA THR A 310 -21.57 2.94 -14.04
C THR A 310 -22.59 2.07 -14.78
N GLU A 311 -23.50 2.72 -15.52
CA GLU A 311 -24.54 2.02 -16.28
C GLU A 311 -23.96 1.17 -17.41
N ILE A 312 -22.91 1.67 -18.10
CA ILE A 312 -22.21 0.89 -19.12
C ILE A 312 -21.61 -0.41 -18.55
N LEU A 313 -21.02 -0.35 -17.35
CA LEU A 313 -20.51 -1.55 -16.69
C LEU A 313 -21.64 -2.50 -16.31
N ALA A 314 -22.78 -1.98 -15.86
CA ALA A 314 -23.95 -2.80 -15.54
C ALA A 314 -24.45 -3.53 -16.80
N GLU A 315 -24.56 -2.84 -17.93
CA GLU A 315 -24.94 -3.45 -19.20
C GLU A 315 -23.93 -4.50 -19.68
N GLN A 316 -22.63 -4.25 -19.53
CA GLN A 316 -21.61 -5.24 -19.91
C GLN A 316 -21.67 -6.51 -19.07
N HIS A 317 -21.78 -6.36 -17.75
CA HIS A 317 -21.91 -7.49 -16.85
C HIS A 317 -23.23 -8.23 -17.10
N TYR A 318 -24.33 -7.50 -17.36
CA TYR A 318 -25.61 -8.09 -17.72
C TYR A 318 -25.51 -8.98 -18.98
N ILE A 319 -24.96 -8.45 -20.08
CA ILE A 319 -24.76 -9.20 -21.33
C ILE A 319 -23.85 -10.41 -21.09
N SER A 320 -22.72 -10.22 -20.40
CA SER A 320 -21.77 -11.30 -20.13
C SER A 320 -22.39 -12.42 -19.29
N LEU A 321 -23.22 -12.08 -18.30
CA LEU A 321 -23.91 -13.09 -17.49
C LEU A 321 -25.01 -13.80 -18.31
N GLN A 322 -25.71 -13.11 -19.21
CA GLN A 322 -26.67 -13.76 -20.12
C GLN A 322 -26.00 -14.77 -21.05
N GLU A 323 -24.83 -14.42 -21.61
CA GLU A 323 -24.06 -15.33 -22.45
C GLU A 323 -23.53 -16.54 -21.66
N LEU A 324 -23.06 -16.32 -20.43
CA LEU A 324 -22.53 -17.38 -19.58
C LEU A 324 -23.65 -18.26 -18.99
N PHE A 325 -24.82 -17.70 -18.69
CA PHE A 325 -25.93 -18.37 -17.99
C PHE A 325 -27.27 -18.13 -18.71
N PRO A 326 -27.43 -18.66 -19.93
CA PRO A 326 -28.63 -18.39 -20.75
C PRO A 326 -29.93 -18.95 -20.16
N ASP A 327 -29.84 -19.94 -19.28
CA ASP A 327 -30.99 -20.61 -18.66
C ASP A 327 -31.54 -19.89 -17.42
N LEU A 328 -30.90 -18.79 -16.99
CA LEU A 328 -31.28 -18.05 -15.77
C LEU A 328 -32.04 -16.77 -16.09
N SER A 329 -32.90 -16.38 -15.16
CA SER A 329 -33.56 -15.08 -15.19
C SER A 329 -32.61 -14.02 -14.63
N ILE A 330 -32.10 -13.17 -15.52
CA ILE A 330 -31.16 -12.10 -15.18
C ILE A 330 -31.84 -10.75 -15.43
N ALA A 331 -31.76 -9.84 -14.46
CA ALA A 331 -32.28 -8.48 -14.58
C ALA A 331 -31.19 -7.42 -14.42
N ILE A 332 -31.40 -6.28 -15.09
CA ILE A 332 -30.61 -5.08 -14.93
C ILE A 332 -31.42 -3.99 -14.21
N LEU A 333 -30.82 -3.33 -13.22
CA LEU A 333 -31.40 -2.19 -12.51
C LEU A 333 -30.43 -1.00 -12.47
N THR A 334 -30.66 -0.01 -13.32
CA THR A 334 -29.88 1.25 -13.34
C THR A 334 -30.73 2.46 -12.95
N SER A 335 -30.05 3.58 -12.69
CA SER A 335 -30.68 4.86 -12.33
C SER A 335 -31.44 5.50 -13.50
N GLY A 336 -30.94 5.35 -14.74
CA GLY A 336 -31.51 5.93 -15.95
C GLY A 336 -32.77 5.24 -16.49
N MET A 337 -33.21 4.13 -15.89
CA MET A 337 -34.36 3.37 -16.39
C MET A 337 -35.68 4.17 -16.33
N LYS A 338 -36.51 4.04 -17.39
CA LYS A 338 -37.88 4.57 -17.40
C LYS A 338 -38.71 3.96 -16.27
N ALA A 339 -39.52 4.78 -15.59
CA ALA A 339 -40.27 4.40 -14.41
C ALA A 339 -41.14 3.13 -14.57
N ALA A 340 -41.80 2.97 -15.73
CA ALA A 340 -42.62 1.79 -16.01
C ALA A 340 -41.80 0.48 -16.07
N VAL A 341 -40.65 0.52 -16.73
CA VAL A 341 -39.73 -0.63 -16.83
C VAL A 341 -39.14 -0.93 -15.46
N LYS A 342 -38.67 0.10 -14.75
CA LYS A 342 -38.13 -0.01 -13.39
C LYS A 342 -39.12 -0.68 -12.44
N ARG A 343 -40.41 -0.29 -12.48
CA ARG A 343 -41.46 -0.89 -11.65
C ARG A 343 -41.66 -2.38 -11.93
N THR A 344 -41.58 -2.78 -13.19
CA THR A 344 -41.70 -4.19 -13.61
C THR A 344 -40.53 -5.01 -13.09
N VAL A 345 -39.30 -4.50 -13.24
CA VAL A 345 -38.09 -5.14 -12.73
C VAL A 345 -38.12 -5.27 -11.21
N LEU A 346 -38.51 -4.21 -10.49
CA LEU A 346 -38.62 -4.24 -9.03
C LEU A 346 -39.63 -5.29 -8.54
N ALA A 347 -40.77 -5.42 -9.23
CA ALA A 347 -41.76 -6.45 -8.90
C ALA A 347 -41.23 -7.87 -9.12
N ALA A 348 -40.47 -8.08 -10.22
CA ALA A 348 -39.84 -9.36 -10.53
C ALA A 348 -38.71 -9.74 -9.55
N ILE A 349 -37.97 -8.75 -9.04
CA ILE A 349 -36.96 -8.96 -8.00
C ILE A 349 -37.65 -9.35 -6.68
N ALA A 350 -38.70 -8.62 -6.29
CA ALA A 350 -39.39 -8.81 -5.02
C ALA A 350 -40.17 -10.14 -4.94
N ASN A 351 -40.70 -10.62 -6.08
CA ASN A 351 -41.45 -11.88 -6.13
C ASN A 351 -40.58 -13.12 -6.42
N GLY A 352 -39.27 -12.95 -6.60
CA GLY A 352 -38.33 -14.04 -6.82
C GLY A 352 -38.28 -14.59 -8.26
N SER A 353 -38.87 -13.89 -9.24
CA SER A 353 -38.81 -14.30 -10.66
C SER A 353 -37.46 -14.01 -11.33
N VAL A 354 -36.52 -13.42 -10.60
CA VAL A 354 -35.17 -13.06 -11.07
C VAL A 354 -34.14 -13.74 -10.18
N ASP A 355 -33.20 -14.45 -10.78
CA ASP A 355 -32.14 -15.20 -10.10
C ASP A 355 -30.90 -14.34 -9.84
N MET A 356 -30.50 -13.56 -10.85
CA MET A 356 -29.31 -12.71 -10.82
C MET A 356 -29.68 -11.26 -11.15
N ILE A 357 -29.21 -10.33 -10.33
CA ILE A 357 -29.45 -8.90 -10.53
C ILE A 357 -28.11 -8.19 -10.75
N VAL A 358 -28.02 -7.38 -11.80
CA VAL A 358 -26.89 -6.47 -12.03
C VAL A 358 -27.40 -5.03 -11.98
N GLY A 359 -26.66 -4.12 -11.36
CA GLY A 359 -27.10 -2.73 -11.32
C GLY A 359 -26.09 -1.75 -10.78
N THR A 360 -26.48 -0.47 -10.80
CA THR A 360 -25.69 0.60 -10.18
C THR A 360 -26.06 0.76 -8.71
N HIS A 361 -25.74 1.91 -8.12
CA HIS A 361 -26.24 2.33 -6.80
C HIS A 361 -27.78 2.28 -6.67
N ALA A 362 -28.52 2.08 -7.77
CA ALA A 362 -29.95 1.79 -7.75
C ALA A 362 -30.30 0.54 -6.91
N LEU A 363 -29.41 -0.46 -6.82
CA LEU A 363 -29.63 -1.72 -6.08
C LEU A 363 -29.79 -1.55 -4.57
N ILE A 364 -29.24 -0.46 -4.02
CA ILE A 364 -29.26 -0.17 -2.58
C ILE A 364 -30.36 0.82 -2.18
N GLN A 365 -31.18 1.29 -3.12
CA GLN A 365 -32.30 2.18 -2.82
C GLN A 365 -33.36 1.49 -1.94
N ASP A 366 -34.06 2.27 -1.10
CA ASP A 366 -35.07 1.74 -0.17
C ASP A 366 -36.21 0.99 -0.88
N SER A 367 -36.54 1.40 -2.11
CA SER A 367 -37.58 0.77 -2.93
C SER A 367 -37.24 -0.65 -3.40
N VAL A 368 -35.98 -1.08 -3.29
CA VAL A 368 -35.56 -2.42 -3.72
C VAL A 368 -35.75 -3.40 -2.57
N GLN A 369 -36.68 -4.33 -2.78
CA GLN A 369 -36.95 -5.47 -1.90
C GLN A 369 -36.59 -6.75 -2.66
N TYR A 370 -35.75 -7.58 -2.05
CA TYR A 370 -35.35 -8.88 -2.59
C TYR A 370 -36.22 -9.97 -1.96
N HIS A 371 -36.51 -11.01 -2.74
CA HIS A 371 -37.24 -12.18 -2.23
C HIS A 371 -36.39 -12.99 -1.25
N LYS A 372 -35.18 -13.37 -1.68
CA LYS A 372 -34.25 -14.18 -0.87
C LYS A 372 -32.79 -13.93 -1.28
N LEU A 373 -32.24 -12.79 -0.89
CA LEU A 373 -30.87 -12.40 -1.25
C LEU A 373 -29.86 -13.17 -0.40
N GLY A 374 -28.98 -13.95 -1.06
CA GLY A 374 -27.93 -14.72 -0.39
C GLY A 374 -26.52 -14.17 -0.60
N LEU A 375 -26.27 -13.49 -1.72
CA LEU A 375 -24.94 -12.99 -2.09
C LEU A 375 -25.03 -11.57 -2.69
N VAL A 376 -24.20 -10.67 -2.17
CA VAL A 376 -23.99 -9.32 -2.71
C VAL A 376 -22.54 -9.16 -3.17
N ILE A 377 -22.37 -8.66 -4.39
CA ILE A 377 -21.08 -8.45 -5.02
C ILE A 377 -20.90 -6.97 -5.33
N THR A 378 -19.76 -6.38 -4.97
CA THR A 378 -19.40 -5.00 -5.35
C THR A 378 -18.14 -4.99 -6.20
N ASP A 379 -18.24 -4.53 -7.44
CA ASP A 379 -17.09 -4.33 -8.35
C ASP A 379 -16.50 -2.92 -8.22
N GLU A 380 -15.18 -2.79 -8.36
CA GLU A 380 -14.45 -1.53 -8.15
C GLU A 380 -14.81 -0.82 -6.83
N GLN A 381 -14.74 -1.56 -5.73
CA GLN A 381 -15.28 -1.12 -4.42
C GLN A 381 -14.82 0.27 -3.94
N HIS A 382 -13.64 0.73 -4.36
CA HIS A 382 -13.06 2.02 -3.98
C HIS A 382 -13.89 3.21 -4.48
N ARG A 383 -14.81 3.01 -5.42
CA ARG A 383 -15.75 4.04 -5.90
C ARG A 383 -16.99 4.20 -5.03
N PHE A 384 -17.22 3.30 -4.07
CA PHE A 384 -18.41 3.31 -3.21
C PHE A 384 -18.07 3.72 -1.78
N GLY A 385 -18.90 4.60 -1.21
CA GLY A 385 -18.72 5.04 0.17
C GLY A 385 -18.95 3.90 1.18
N VAL A 386 -18.35 4.01 2.37
CA VAL A 386 -18.55 3.05 3.48
C VAL A 386 -20.04 2.83 3.77
N LYS A 387 -20.85 3.91 3.79
CA LYS A 387 -22.29 3.86 4.02
C LYS A 387 -23.05 3.04 2.96
N GLN A 388 -22.68 3.16 1.68
CA GLN A 388 -23.34 2.43 0.60
C GLN A 388 -23.09 0.93 0.71
N ARG A 389 -21.84 0.54 1.05
CA ARG A 389 -21.46 -0.86 1.27
C ARG A 389 -22.20 -1.46 2.47
N ARG A 390 -22.30 -0.70 3.56
CA ARG A 390 -23.08 -1.10 4.75
C ARG A 390 -24.55 -1.34 4.42
N ILE A 391 -25.20 -0.41 3.71
CA ILE A 391 -26.60 -0.57 3.29
C ILE A 391 -26.77 -1.85 2.45
N PHE A 392 -25.84 -2.15 1.55
CA PHE A 392 -25.95 -3.35 0.71
C PHE A 392 -25.84 -4.65 1.52
N ARG A 393 -24.95 -4.69 2.53
CA ARG A 393 -24.84 -5.80 3.48
C ARG A 393 -26.08 -5.95 4.36
N GLU A 394 -26.79 -4.87 4.64
CA GLU A 394 -28.04 -4.86 5.41
C GLU A 394 -29.28 -5.16 4.53
N LYS A 395 -29.13 -5.32 3.20
CA LYS A 395 -30.22 -5.73 2.31
C LYS A 395 -30.43 -7.25 2.43
N GLY A 396 -31.48 -7.66 3.13
CA GLY A 396 -31.80 -9.08 3.34
C GLY A 396 -31.33 -9.59 4.70
N GLU A 397 -31.36 -10.90 4.91
CA GLU A 397 -30.97 -11.55 6.17
C GLU A 397 -29.44 -11.77 6.23
N ASN A 398 -28.67 -10.67 6.26
CA ASN A 398 -27.19 -10.68 6.30
C ASN A 398 -26.56 -11.54 5.19
N PRO A 399 -26.80 -11.21 3.89
CA PRO A 399 -26.24 -11.93 2.76
C PRO A 399 -24.72 -11.90 2.75
N ASP A 400 -24.10 -12.93 2.18
CA ASP A 400 -22.66 -13.00 1.96
C ASP A 400 -22.14 -11.84 1.10
N VAL A 401 -20.96 -11.31 1.45
CA VAL A 401 -20.37 -10.14 0.80
C VAL A 401 -19.09 -10.52 0.07
N LEU A 402 -19.08 -10.29 -1.25
CA LEU A 402 -17.90 -10.39 -2.11
C LEU A 402 -17.55 -9.01 -2.68
N MET A 403 -16.34 -8.55 -2.47
CA MET A 403 -15.83 -7.32 -3.07
C MET A 403 -14.79 -7.65 -4.13
N MET A 404 -14.76 -6.90 -5.23
CA MET A 404 -13.78 -7.05 -6.28
C MET A 404 -12.98 -5.77 -6.47
N THR A 405 -11.69 -5.92 -6.78
CA THR A 405 -10.84 -4.81 -7.18
C THR A 405 -9.94 -5.21 -8.34
N ALA A 406 -9.81 -4.29 -9.31
CA ALA A 406 -8.89 -4.44 -10.42
C ALA A 406 -7.48 -3.95 -10.10
N THR A 407 -7.33 -3.07 -9.12
CA THR A 407 -6.03 -2.65 -8.61
C THR A 407 -5.48 -3.71 -7.68
N PRO A 408 -4.33 -4.32 -8.00
CA PRO A 408 -3.68 -5.19 -7.05
C PRO A 408 -3.24 -4.35 -5.85
N ILE A 409 -3.78 -4.64 -4.67
CA ILE A 409 -3.30 -4.12 -3.41
C ILE A 409 -2.29 -5.13 -2.87
N PRO A 410 -1.09 -4.72 -2.44
CA PRO A 410 -0.16 -5.64 -1.79
C PRO A 410 -0.88 -6.39 -0.67
N ARG A 411 -0.72 -7.71 -0.63
CA ARG A 411 -1.53 -8.58 0.25
C ARG A 411 -1.45 -8.12 1.72
N THR A 412 -0.30 -7.62 2.15
CA THR A 412 -0.12 -7.06 3.50
C THR A 412 -0.92 -5.80 3.76
N LEU A 413 -1.03 -4.90 2.78
CA LEU A 413 -1.90 -3.74 2.87
C LEU A 413 -3.37 -4.13 2.87
N ALA A 414 -3.75 -5.12 2.05
CA ALA A 414 -5.13 -5.59 2.03
C ALA A 414 -5.57 -6.14 3.41
N ILE A 415 -4.70 -6.93 4.04
CA ILE A 415 -4.95 -7.54 5.35
C ILE A 415 -4.91 -6.52 6.50
N THR A 416 -4.07 -5.49 6.40
CA THR A 416 -3.94 -4.46 7.46
C THR A 416 -5.01 -3.38 7.34
N ALA A 417 -5.28 -2.88 6.13
CA ALA A 417 -6.25 -1.81 5.88
C ALA A 417 -7.71 -2.31 5.84
N PHE A 418 -7.94 -3.58 5.47
CA PHE A 418 -9.28 -4.17 5.42
C PHE A 418 -9.48 -5.31 6.43
N GLY A 419 -8.54 -5.48 7.39
CA GLY A 419 -8.59 -6.23 8.66
C GLY A 419 -9.53 -7.45 8.77
N GLU A 420 -10.83 -7.19 8.69
CA GLU A 420 -11.92 -8.16 8.79
C GLU A 420 -12.13 -9.01 7.52
N MET A 421 -11.61 -8.60 6.36
CA MET A 421 -11.87 -9.27 5.08
C MET A 421 -10.91 -10.42 4.80
N ASP A 422 -11.46 -11.55 4.37
CA ASP A 422 -10.70 -12.61 3.71
C ASP A 422 -10.24 -12.18 2.32
N VAL A 423 -9.06 -12.58 1.85
CA VAL A 423 -8.51 -12.15 0.55
C VAL A 423 -8.22 -13.35 -0.33
N SER A 424 -8.88 -13.42 -1.49
CA SER A 424 -8.54 -14.35 -2.59
C SER A 424 -7.81 -13.61 -3.69
N VAL A 425 -6.75 -14.23 -4.21
CA VAL A 425 -5.86 -13.61 -5.19
C VAL A 425 -5.86 -14.44 -6.48
N ILE A 426 -6.17 -13.77 -7.60
CA ILE A 426 -5.97 -14.29 -8.95
C ILE A 426 -4.68 -13.69 -9.51
N ASP A 427 -3.58 -14.41 -9.32
CA ASP A 427 -2.21 -14.11 -9.75
C ASP A 427 -1.85 -14.67 -11.13
N GLU A 428 -2.77 -15.39 -11.78
CA GLU A 428 -2.58 -15.97 -13.12
C GLU A 428 -3.46 -15.27 -14.17
N LEU A 429 -2.90 -15.00 -15.34
CA LEU A 429 -3.66 -14.52 -16.51
C LEU A 429 -4.23 -15.71 -17.31
N PRO A 430 -5.41 -15.57 -17.94
CA PRO A 430 -5.96 -16.61 -18.81
C PRO A 430 -5.04 -16.97 -19.98
N ALA A 431 -5.06 -18.24 -20.39
CA ALA A 431 -4.26 -18.73 -21.51
C ALA A 431 -4.60 -18.01 -22.82
N GLY A 432 -3.58 -17.70 -23.64
CA GLY A 432 -3.74 -17.06 -24.95
C GLY A 432 -3.68 -15.53 -24.95
N ARG A 433 -3.60 -14.87 -23.78
CA ARG A 433 -3.40 -13.42 -23.71
C ARG A 433 -1.95 -13.06 -23.98
N LYS A 434 -1.72 -12.18 -24.96
CA LYS A 434 -0.37 -11.66 -25.26
C LYS A 434 0.00 -10.54 -24.28
N PRO A 435 1.25 -10.52 -23.77
CA PRO A 435 1.70 -9.45 -22.89
C PRO A 435 1.71 -8.12 -23.64
N ILE A 436 1.36 -7.04 -22.94
CA ILE A 436 1.32 -5.69 -23.52
C ILE A 436 2.75 -5.16 -23.62
N MET A 437 3.19 -4.85 -24.83
CA MET A 437 4.51 -4.27 -25.05
C MET A 437 4.52 -2.83 -24.57
N THR A 438 5.21 -2.57 -23.46
CA THR A 438 5.26 -1.24 -22.85
C THR A 438 6.57 -0.56 -23.21
N ARG A 439 6.52 0.68 -23.71
CA ARG A 439 7.70 1.48 -24.06
C ARG A 439 7.59 2.88 -23.49
N TRP A 440 8.66 3.34 -22.87
CA TRP A 440 8.82 4.73 -22.48
C TRP A 440 9.55 5.49 -23.59
N VAL A 441 8.97 6.63 -24.00
CA VAL A 441 9.52 7.55 -24.99
C VAL A 441 9.53 8.97 -24.45
N LYS A 442 10.43 9.79 -24.98
CA LYS A 442 10.46 11.22 -24.69
C LYS A 442 9.49 11.99 -25.57
N HIS A 443 9.12 13.20 -25.17
CA HIS A 443 8.19 14.05 -25.94
C HIS A 443 8.68 14.34 -27.36
N GLU A 444 10.00 14.48 -27.56
CA GLU A 444 10.59 14.74 -28.88
C GLU A 444 10.42 13.56 -29.85
N GLN A 445 10.12 12.37 -29.33
CA GLN A 445 9.91 11.15 -30.12
C GLN A 445 8.43 10.91 -30.45
N LEU A 446 7.52 11.78 -29.98
CA LEU A 446 6.07 11.60 -30.18
C LEU A 446 5.72 11.56 -31.67
N GLY A 447 6.34 12.38 -32.51
CA GLY A 447 6.10 12.37 -33.96
C GLY A 447 6.36 10.99 -34.60
N THR A 448 7.43 10.30 -34.18
CA THR A 448 7.74 8.94 -34.64
C THR A 448 6.68 7.93 -34.17
N VAL A 449 6.17 8.11 -32.95
CA VAL A 449 5.08 7.27 -32.42
C VAL A 449 3.80 7.47 -33.22
N LEU A 450 3.43 8.72 -33.54
CA LEU A 450 2.22 9.03 -34.30
C LEU A 450 2.28 8.46 -35.74
N GLU A 451 3.44 8.49 -36.39
CA GLU A 451 3.62 7.86 -37.70
C GLU A 451 3.47 6.32 -37.63
N TRP A 452 3.98 5.70 -36.57
CA TRP A 452 3.74 4.27 -36.33
C TRP A 452 2.25 3.96 -36.07
N VAL A 453 1.56 4.80 -35.28
CA VAL A 453 0.13 4.68 -35.00
C VAL A 453 -0.69 4.74 -36.30
N LYS A 454 -0.33 5.61 -37.23
CA LYS A 454 -0.95 5.68 -38.56
C LYS A 454 -0.90 4.35 -39.31
N GLY A 455 0.25 3.66 -39.26
CA GLY A 455 0.40 2.32 -39.84
C GLY A 455 -0.44 1.25 -39.14
N GLU A 456 -0.64 1.34 -37.83
CA GLU A 456 -1.50 0.41 -37.09
C GLU A 456 -3.00 0.67 -37.30
N LEU A 457 -3.40 1.94 -37.46
CA LEU A 457 -4.78 2.30 -37.82
C LEU A 457 -5.20 1.68 -39.16
N GLN A 458 -4.29 1.59 -40.13
CA GLN A 458 -4.52 0.89 -41.40
C GLN A 458 -4.74 -0.62 -41.22
N LYS A 459 -4.29 -1.20 -40.10
CA LYS A 459 -4.52 -2.60 -39.72
C LYS A 459 -5.76 -2.77 -38.84
N ASP A 460 -6.71 -1.86 -38.95
CA ASP A 460 -7.97 -1.85 -38.19
C ASP A 460 -7.72 -1.82 -36.67
N ALA A 461 -6.73 -1.04 -36.20
CA ALA A 461 -6.51 -0.79 -34.78
C ALA A 461 -7.33 0.43 -34.30
N GLN A 462 -7.62 0.47 -33.00
CA GLN A 462 -8.10 1.68 -32.32
C GLN A 462 -7.15 2.10 -31.20
N VAL A 463 -7.14 3.39 -30.89
CA VAL A 463 -6.11 4.03 -30.06
C VAL A 463 -6.75 4.82 -28.93
N TYR A 464 -6.28 4.58 -27.71
CA TYR A 464 -6.54 5.46 -26.57
C TYR A 464 -5.38 6.45 -26.41
N VAL A 465 -5.70 7.72 -26.18
CA VAL A 465 -4.73 8.75 -25.83
C VAL A 465 -5.17 9.44 -24.53
N ILE A 466 -4.36 9.30 -23.49
CA ILE A 466 -4.67 9.78 -22.15
C ILE A 466 -3.89 11.06 -21.87
N SER A 467 -4.61 12.12 -21.55
CA SER A 467 -4.06 13.39 -21.04
C SER A 467 -3.91 13.31 -19.51
N PRO A 468 -2.83 13.87 -18.94
CA PRO A 468 -2.64 13.92 -17.48
C PRO A 468 -3.76 14.67 -16.76
N LEU A 469 -4.04 14.23 -15.54
CA LEU A 469 -4.71 15.05 -14.53
C LEU A 469 -3.66 15.84 -13.76
N ILE A 470 -4.00 17.06 -13.38
CA ILE A 470 -3.28 17.89 -12.43
C ILE A 470 -4.18 17.97 -11.20
N GLU A 471 -3.76 17.34 -10.11
CA GLU A 471 -4.53 17.19 -8.86
C GLU A 471 -5.04 18.54 -8.29
N GLU A 472 -4.42 19.66 -8.68
CA GLU A 472 -4.75 21.01 -8.22
C GLU A 472 -5.72 21.78 -9.15
N SER A 473 -6.01 21.32 -10.39
CA SER A 473 -6.84 22.09 -11.31
C SER A 473 -7.52 21.31 -12.45
N GLU A 474 -8.79 20.93 -12.22
CA GLU A 474 -9.66 20.34 -13.27
C GLU A 474 -9.82 21.25 -14.51
N ALA A 475 -9.70 22.58 -14.34
CA ALA A 475 -9.80 23.52 -15.46
C ALA A 475 -8.59 23.42 -16.41
N LEU A 476 -7.43 23.05 -15.87
CA LEU A 476 -6.20 22.89 -16.65
C LEU A 476 -6.21 21.53 -17.37
N ASP A 477 -6.77 20.49 -16.74
CA ASP A 477 -6.95 19.16 -17.34
C ASP A 477 -7.84 19.20 -18.58
N LEU A 478 -8.95 19.94 -18.51
CA LEU A 478 -9.84 20.15 -19.64
C LEU A 478 -9.10 20.82 -20.80
N LYS A 479 -8.31 21.87 -20.51
CA LYS A 479 -7.54 22.58 -21.54
C LYS A 479 -6.53 21.67 -22.22
N ASN A 480 -5.83 20.84 -21.45
CA ASN A 480 -4.85 19.90 -22.00
C ASN A 480 -5.51 18.85 -22.91
N ALA A 481 -6.62 18.25 -22.46
CA ALA A 481 -7.34 17.24 -23.24
C ALA A 481 -7.95 17.83 -24.54
N VAL A 482 -8.49 19.04 -24.48
CA VAL A 482 -9.04 19.74 -25.66
C VAL A 482 -7.93 20.14 -26.63
N ALA A 483 -6.79 20.64 -26.14
CA ALA A 483 -5.65 20.99 -26.97
C ALA A 483 -5.08 19.76 -27.68
N LEU A 484 -4.91 18.65 -26.95
CA LEU A 484 -4.45 17.37 -27.51
C LEU A 484 -5.44 16.81 -28.53
N HIS A 485 -6.75 16.93 -28.28
CA HIS A 485 -7.78 16.55 -29.25
C HIS A 485 -7.68 17.37 -30.53
N ALA A 486 -7.50 18.69 -30.45
CA ALA A 486 -7.35 19.55 -31.62
C ALA A 486 -6.08 19.23 -32.43
N GLU A 487 -4.95 19.01 -31.74
CA GLU A 487 -3.69 18.62 -32.35
C GLU A 487 -3.80 17.29 -33.10
N LEU A 488 -4.32 16.25 -32.44
CA LEU A 488 -4.47 14.94 -33.05
C LEU A 488 -5.52 14.92 -34.15
N SER A 489 -6.62 15.69 -34.01
CA SER A 489 -7.62 15.81 -35.07
C SER A 489 -7.03 16.43 -36.34
N THR A 490 -6.14 17.41 -36.19
CA THR A 490 -5.43 18.03 -37.31
C THR A 490 -4.41 17.05 -37.92
N TYR A 491 -3.63 16.36 -37.09
CA TYR A 491 -2.61 15.40 -37.57
C TYR A 491 -3.22 14.19 -38.32
N PHE A 492 -4.36 13.69 -37.85
CA PHE A 492 -5.05 12.54 -38.44
C PHE A 492 -6.19 12.92 -39.41
N GLU A 493 -6.25 14.19 -39.85
CA GLU A 493 -7.25 14.66 -40.79
C GLU A 493 -7.24 13.82 -42.08
N GLY A 494 -8.43 13.38 -42.52
CA GLY A 494 -8.59 12.51 -43.69
C GLY A 494 -8.12 11.05 -43.49
N ILE A 495 -7.55 10.69 -42.34
CA ILE A 495 -7.05 9.35 -42.03
C ILE A 495 -7.94 8.66 -41.00
N ALA A 496 -8.25 9.33 -39.89
CA ALA A 496 -8.97 8.74 -38.77
C ALA A 496 -9.82 9.76 -38.03
N LYS A 497 -10.96 9.33 -37.50
CA LYS A 497 -11.83 10.17 -36.66
C LYS A 497 -11.36 10.14 -35.20
N VAL A 498 -11.09 11.32 -34.65
CA VAL A 498 -10.65 11.52 -33.27
C VAL A 498 -11.83 12.02 -32.41
N ALA A 499 -12.13 11.31 -31.33
CA ALA A 499 -13.15 11.69 -30.35
C ALA A 499 -12.51 12.18 -29.04
N LEU A 500 -13.27 12.93 -28.23
CA LEU A 500 -12.85 13.46 -26.93
C LEU A 500 -13.84 13.08 -25.85
N VAL A 501 -13.35 12.60 -24.71
CA VAL A 501 -14.13 12.37 -23.48
C VAL A 501 -13.45 13.05 -22.31
N HIS A 502 -14.19 13.78 -21.47
CA HIS A 502 -13.63 14.41 -20.27
C HIS A 502 -14.63 14.46 -19.11
N GLY A 503 -14.13 14.71 -17.89
CA GLY A 503 -14.89 14.60 -16.64
C GLY A 503 -16.15 15.46 -16.58
N ARG A 504 -16.10 16.66 -17.16
CA ARG A 504 -17.21 17.62 -17.18
C ARG A 504 -18.35 17.31 -18.17
N MET A 505 -18.19 16.33 -19.06
CA MET A 505 -19.29 15.95 -19.97
C MET A 505 -20.42 15.29 -19.19
N LYS A 506 -21.65 15.46 -19.65
CA LYS A 506 -22.79 14.74 -19.09
C LYS A 506 -22.61 13.23 -19.33
N ASN A 507 -23.12 12.40 -18.42
CA ASN A 507 -22.96 10.95 -18.54
C ASN A 507 -23.52 10.42 -19.86
N ASP A 508 -24.72 10.87 -20.26
CA ASP A 508 -25.33 10.48 -21.55
C ASP A 508 -24.43 10.79 -22.77
N GLU A 509 -23.70 11.91 -22.75
CA GLU A 509 -22.76 12.29 -23.81
C GLU A 509 -21.51 11.41 -23.80
N LYS A 510 -20.96 11.11 -22.61
CA LYS A 510 -19.82 10.19 -22.46
C LYS A 510 -20.20 8.81 -22.99
N ASP A 511 -21.37 8.32 -22.59
CA ASP A 511 -21.83 6.99 -22.94
C ASP A 511 -22.04 6.87 -24.46
N ALA A 512 -22.60 7.90 -25.10
CA ALA A 512 -22.73 7.96 -26.55
C ALA A 512 -21.38 7.92 -27.28
N ILE A 513 -20.39 8.70 -26.82
CA ILE A 513 -19.05 8.72 -27.45
C ILE A 513 -18.31 7.40 -27.25
N MET A 514 -18.43 6.81 -26.06
CA MET A 514 -17.84 5.49 -25.78
C MET A 514 -18.48 4.39 -26.62
N GLN A 515 -19.80 4.45 -26.83
CA GLN A 515 -20.51 3.53 -27.71
C GLN A 515 -20.09 3.73 -29.18
N ASP A 516 -19.97 4.97 -29.65
CA ASP A 516 -19.46 5.28 -30.98
C ASP A 516 -18.04 4.76 -31.20
N PHE A 517 -17.18 4.87 -30.17
CA PHE A 517 -15.83 4.31 -30.22
C PHE A 517 -15.86 2.79 -30.25
N LYS A 518 -16.69 2.13 -29.44
CA LYS A 518 -16.87 0.66 -29.47
C LYS A 518 -17.36 0.18 -30.84
N ASP A 519 -18.26 0.92 -31.47
CA ASP A 519 -18.83 0.64 -32.79
C ASP A 519 -17.90 1.04 -33.97
N LYS A 520 -16.65 1.42 -33.68
CA LYS A 520 -15.63 1.86 -34.64
C LYS A 520 -15.99 3.10 -35.46
N LYS A 521 -16.95 3.92 -35.01
CA LYS A 521 -17.25 5.22 -35.65
C LYS A 521 -16.13 6.23 -35.40
N SER A 522 -15.41 6.09 -34.29
CA SER A 522 -14.15 6.80 -34.00
C SER A 522 -13.01 5.81 -33.81
N HIS A 523 -11.81 6.20 -34.24
CA HIS A 523 -10.63 5.33 -34.25
C HIS A 523 -9.65 5.70 -33.15
N ILE A 524 -9.62 6.97 -32.76
CA ILE A 524 -8.78 7.51 -31.70
C ILE A 524 -9.69 8.16 -30.67
N LEU A 525 -9.49 7.82 -29.39
CA LEU A 525 -10.20 8.42 -28.27
C LEU A 525 -9.22 9.15 -27.36
N VAL A 526 -9.33 10.48 -27.33
CA VAL A 526 -8.62 11.33 -26.38
C VAL A 526 -9.45 11.42 -25.11
N SER A 527 -8.84 11.20 -23.96
CA SER A 527 -9.53 11.36 -22.68
C SER A 527 -8.61 11.77 -21.54
N THR A 528 -9.19 12.35 -20.51
CA THR A 528 -8.58 12.38 -19.18
C THR A 528 -8.68 10.99 -18.52
N THR A 529 -8.33 10.85 -17.25
CA THR A 529 -8.44 9.59 -16.48
C THR A 529 -9.85 9.02 -16.35
N VAL A 530 -10.88 9.66 -16.91
CA VAL A 530 -12.26 9.17 -16.91
C VAL A 530 -12.41 7.79 -17.59
N ILE A 531 -11.49 7.41 -18.50
CA ILE A 531 -11.42 6.04 -19.06
C ILE A 531 -11.09 4.97 -18.01
N GLU A 532 -10.73 5.35 -16.77
CA GLU A 532 -10.62 4.42 -15.64
C GLU A 532 -11.89 3.56 -15.46
N VAL A 533 -13.07 3.96 -15.98
CA VAL A 533 -14.28 3.15 -15.84
C VAL A 533 -14.66 2.43 -17.15
N GLY A 534 -14.17 1.20 -17.24
CA GLY A 534 -15.03 0.06 -17.58
C GLY A 534 -15.27 -0.35 -19.03
N VAL A 535 -15.06 0.48 -20.05
CA VAL A 535 -15.47 0.05 -21.41
C VAL A 535 -14.50 -0.96 -22.03
N ASN A 536 -14.99 -2.19 -22.28
CA ASN A 536 -14.24 -3.21 -23.00
C ASN A 536 -14.30 -2.95 -24.52
N VAL A 537 -13.18 -2.55 -25.12
CA VAL A 537 -13.03 -2.40 -26.57
C VAL A 537 -11.94 -3.35 -27.07
N PRO A 538 -12.27 -4.58 -27.49
CA PRO A 538 -11.28 -5.60 -27.89
C PRO A 538 -10.35 -5.17 -29.03
N ASN A 539 -10.81 -4.25 -29.88
CA ASN A 539 -10.06 -3.73 -31.02
C ASN A 539 -9.14 -2.54 -30.69
N ALA A 540 -9.22 -2.01 -29.46
CA ALA A 540 -8.28 -1.00 -28.98
C ALA A 540 -6.97 -1.67 -28.54
N THR A 541 -5.94 -1.54 -29.38
CA THR A 541 -4.66 -2.22 -29.20
C THR A 541 -3.54 -1.28 -28.77
N ILE A 542 -3.74 0.03 -28.86
CA ILE A 542 -2.71 1.02 -28.53
C ILE A 542 -3.20 1.95 -27.41
N MET A 543 -2.39 2.08 -26.37
CA MET A 543 -2.58 3.03 -25.26
C MET A 543 -1.41 4.02 -25.26
N ILE A 544 -1.69 5.32 -25.44
CA ILE A 544 -0.70 6.40 -25.35
C ILE A 544 -1.01 7.21 -24.10
N ILE A 545 -0.05 7.36 -23.20
CA ILE A 545 -0.20 8.12 -21.96
C ILE A 545 0.74 9.31 -22.02
N MET A 546 0.16 10.52 -22.13
CA MET A 546 0.89 11.78 -22.14
C MET A 546 1.32 12.18 -20.73
N ASP A 547 2.50 12.76 -20.58
CA ASP A 547 3.12 13.11 -19.29
C ASP A 547 3.00 11.98 -18.25
N ALA A 548 3.37 10.75 -18.67
CA ALA A 548 3.16 9.54 -17.86
C ALA A 548 3.85 9.59 -16.48
N ASP A 549 4.88 10.41 -16.29
CA ASP A 549 5.56 10.62 -15.01
C ASP A 549 4.73 11.36 -13.96
N ARG A 550 3.59 11.96 -14.36
CA ARG A 550 2.62 12.56 -13.43
C ARG A 550 1.66 11.56 -12.79
N PHE A 551 1.56 10.35 -13.33
CA PHE A 551 0.68 9.31 -12.82
C PHE A 551 1.39 8.42 -11.81
N GLY A 552 0.64 7.87 -10.86
CA GLY A 552 1.10 6.77 -10.01
C GLY A 552 1.26 5.45 -10.78
N LEU A 553 2.07 4.51 -10.30
CA LEU A 553 2.24 3.21 -10.97
C LEU A 553 0.91 2.44 -11.08
N SER A 554 0.10 2.49 -10.03
CA SER A 554 -1.22 1.84 -9.99
C SER A 554 -2.17 2.38 -11.07
N GLN A 555 -2.17 3.69 -11.31
CA GLN A 555 -2.96 4.32 -12.38
C GLN A 555 -2.43 3.94 -13.77
N LEU A 556 -1.12 4.01 -13.98
CA LEU A 556 -0.48 3.60 -15.23
C LEU A 556 -0.79 2.14 -15.56
N HIS A 557 -0.77 1.26 -14.56
CA HIS A 557 -1.12 -0.14 -14.70
C HIS A 557 -2.57 -0.35 -15.11
N GLN A 558 -3.51 0.35 -14.46
CA GLN A 558 -4.92 0.30 -14.85
C GLN A 558 -5.14 0.78 -16.29
N LEU A 559 -4.52 1.90 -16.68
CA LEU A 559 -4.60 2.43 -18.03
C LEU A 559 -4.01 1.45 -19.04
N ARG A 560 -2.83 0.88 -18.77
CA ARG A 560 -2.24 -0.19 -19.60
C ARG A 560 -3.21 -1.36 -19.76
N GLY A 561 -3.88 -1.80 -18.69
CA GLY A 561 -4.84 -2.90 -18.73
C GLY A 561 -6.12 -2.64 -19.53
N ARG A 562 -6.36 -1.42 -20.02
CA ARG A 562 -7.50 -1.10 -20.89
C ARG A 562 -7.31 -1.58 -22.33
N VAL A 563 -6.07 -1.91 -22.74
CA VAL A 563 -5.76 -2.57 -24.03
C VAL A 563 -5.39 -4.04 -23.83
N GLY A 564 -5.23 -4.80 -24.92
CA GLY A 564 -4.86 -6.22 -24.83
C GLY A 564 -5.99 -7.14 -24.40
N ARG A 565 -7.23 -6.80 -24.80
CA ARG A 565 -8.44 -7.59 -24.56
C ARG A 565 -8.85 -8.49 -25.74
N GLY A 566 -8.26 -8.28 -26.92
CA GLY A 566 -8.41 -9.14 -28.10
C GLY A 566 -7.18 -10.01 -28.37
N HIS A 567 -7.17 -10.69 -29.53
CA HIS A 567 -6.05 -11.55 -29.96
C HIS A 567 -4.87 -10.79 -30.61
N LYS A 568 -5.07 -9.52 -30.97
CA LYS A 568 -4.04 -8.65 -31.57
C LYS A 568 -2.99 -8.27 -30.52
N GLN A 569 -1.73 -8.14 -30.95
CA GLN A 569 -0.67 -7.61 -30.09
C GLN A 569 -1.03 -6.18 -29.67
N SER A 570 -0.87 -5.88 -28.38
CA SER A 570 -1.20 -4.56 -27.83
C SER A 570 0.04 -3.87 -27.27
N TYR A 571 -0.02 -2.54 -27.23
CA TYR A 571 1.09 -1.66 -26.94
C TYR A 571 0.67 -0.57 -25.96
N ALA A 572 1.55 -0.25 -25.02
CA ALA A 572 1.42 0.90 -24.13
C ALA A 572 2.63 1.81 -24.30
N VAL A 573 2.40 3.05 -24.71
CA VAL A 573 3.44 4.05 -24.93
C VAL A 573 3.32 5.11 -23.84
N LEU A 574 4.35 5.18 -22.99
CA LEU A 574 4.48 6.17 -21.93
C LEU A 574 5.28 7.35 -22.49
N VAL A 575 4.64 8.50 -22.70
CA VAL A 575 5.29 9.71 -23.20
C VAL A 575 5.62 10.58 -21.99
N ALA A 576 6.90 10.70 -21.64
CA ALA A 576 7.29 11.42 -20.42
C ALA A 576 8.74 11.93 -20.48
N ASN A 577 8.98 13.12 -19.90
CA ASN A 577 10.30 13.72 -19.71
C ASN A 577 10.59 13.94 -18.20
N PRO A 578 10.66 12.86 -17.38
CA PRO A 578 10.82 12.97 -15.93
C PRO A 578 12.11 13.69 -15.55
N LYS A 579 11.97 14.75 -14.74
CA LYS A 579 13.09 15.54 -14.20
C LYS A 579 13.70 14.95 -12.93
N THR A 580 12.93 14.13 -12.20
CA THR A 580 13.34 13.54 -10.92
C THR A 580 13.74 12.06 -11.08
N ASP A 581 14.61 11.58 -10.20
CA ASP A 581 15.02 10.16 -10.22
C ASP A 581 13.87 9.23 -9.83
N SER A 582 12.95 9.68 -8.97
CA SER A 582 11.70 8.97 -8.67
C SER A 582 10.83 8.80 -9.93
N GLY A 583 10.68 9.85 -10.73
CA GLY A 583 9.94 9.78 -12.00
C GLY A 583 10.58 8.83 -13.01
N LYS A 584 11.91 8.84 -13.14
CA LYS A 584 12.65 7.89 -14.00
C LYS A 584 12.45 6.45 -13.53
N LYS A 585 12.64 6.20 -12.23
CA LYS A 585 12.47 4.87 -11.63
C LYS A 585 11.06 4.33 -11.88
N ARG A 586 10.04 5.18 -11.76
CA ARG A 586 8.65 4.83 -12.07
C ARG A 586 8.45 4.37 -13.51
N MET A 587 8.99 5.13 -14.48
CA MET A 587 8.90 4.77 -15.90
C MET A 587 9.63 3.45 -16.20
N THR A 588 10.82 3.27 -15.63
CA THR A 588 11.60 2.04 -15.78
C THR A 588 10.81 0.82 -15.27
N ILE A 589 10.31 0.88 -14.04
CA ILE A 589 9.54 -0.21 -13.42
C ILE A 589 8.32 -0.58 -14.28
N MET A 590 7.60 0.42 -14.79
CA MET A 590 6.42 0.22 -15.64
C MET A 590 6.75 -0.49 -16.98
N THR A 591 7.99 -0.36 -17.47
CA THR A 591 8.46 -1.04 -18.70
C THR A 591 9.03 -2.44 -18.44
N GLU A 592 9.49 -2.74 -17.23
CA GLU A 592 10.16 -4.01 -16.89
C GLU A 592 9.20 -5.14 -16.53
N THR A 593 8.03 -4.81 -15.98
CA THR A 593 7.06 -5.83 -15.53
C THR A 593 5.65 -5.55 -16.01
N THR A 594 4.94 -6.63 -16.36
CA THR A 594 3.50 -6.61 -16.62
C THR A 594 2.66 -6.99 -15.41
N ASP A 595 3.29 -7.45 -14.33
CA ASP A 595 2.61 -7.93 -13.13
C ASP A 595 2.14 -6.76 -12.25
N GLY A 596 0.82 -6.60 -12.14
CA GLY A 596 0.23 -5.55 -11.33
C GLY A 596 0.54 -5.64 -9.82
N PHE A 597 0.80 -6.82 -9.27
CA PHE A 597 1.19 -6.98 -7.85
C PHE A 597 2.59 -6.41 -7.60
N VAL A 598 3.55 -6.73 -8.48
CA VAL A 598 4.91 -6.20 -8.42
C VAL A 598 4.91 -4.67 -8.57
N LEU A 599 4.06 -4.15 -9.46
CA LEU A 599 3.89 -2.70 -9.63
C LEU A 599 3.30 -2.04 -8.39
N ALA A 600 2.31 -2.65 -7.76
CA ALA A 600 1.68 -2.12 -6.55
C ALA A 600 2.64 -2.11 -5.35
N GLU A 601 3.44 -3.16 -5.17
CA GLU A 601 4.50 -3.19 -4.16
C GLU A 601 5.56 -2.13 -4.41
N SER A 602 5.93 -1.93 -5.68
CA SER A 602 6.90 -0.91 -6.06
C SER A 602 6.36 0.52 -5.85
N ASP A 603 5.07 0.75 -6.13
CA ASP A 603 4.39 2.03 -5.87
C ASP A 603 4.42 2.35 -4.38
N LEU A 604 4.10 1.35 -3.56
CA LEU A 604 4.10 1.45 -2.11
C LEU A 604 5.51 1.76 -1.55
N LYS A 605 6.53 1.04 -2.01
CA LYS A 605 7.94 1.29 -1.64
C LYS A 605 8.41 2.69 -2.05
N MET A 606 7.93 3.20 -3.19
CA MET A 606 8.31 4.53 -3.68
C MET A 606 7.61 5.68 -2.95
N ARG A 607 6.37 5.49 -2.48
CA ARG A 607 5.60 6.48 -1.72
C ARG A 607 5.94 6.50 -0.23
N GLY A 608 6.41 5.37 0.31
CA GLY A 608 6.58 5.18 1.76
C GLY A 608 5.24 4.91 2.46
N SER A 609 5.30 4.24 3.61
CA SER A 609 4.12 3.79 4.37
C SER A 609 3.25 4.94 4.94
N GLY A 610 3.80 6.16 5.08
CA GLY A 610 3.16 7.28 5.78
C GLY A 610 2.30 8.25 4.95
N GLU A 611 2.41 8.28 3.61
CA GLU A 611 1.71 9.29 2.78
C GLU A 611 0.47 8.77 2.02
N ILE A 612 0.27 7.45 1.90
CA ILE A 612 -0.78 6.89 1.02
C ILE A 612 -2.19 7.16 1.53
N PHE A 613 -2.35 7.41 2.83
CA PHE A 613 -3.65 7.71 3.40
C PHE A 613 -3.46 8.87 4.37
N GLY A 614 -3.94 10.06 3.96
CA GLY A 614 -3.82 11.28 4.73
C GLY A 614 -4.11 11.07 6.21
N THR A 615 -3.21 11.58 7.05
CA THR A 615 -3.37 11.90 8.47
C THR A 615 -4.50 11.19 9.23
N ARG A 616 -4.12 10.27 10.14
CA ARG A 616 -4.93 9.75 11.27
C ARG A 616 -6.24 9.00 10.96
N GLN A 617 -6.68 8.87 9.71
CA GLN A 617 -7.96 8.24 9.36
C GLN A 617 -7.85 6.86 8.67
N SER A 618 -6.65 6.31 8.52
CA SER A 618 -6.39 5.21 7.59
C SER A 618 -6.48 3.79 8.14
N GLY A 619 -6.76 3.60 9.44
CA GLY A 619 -6.93 2.28 10.05
C GLY A 619 -5.67 1.39 10.06
N ILE A 620 -4.57 1.78 9.41
CA ILE A 620 -3.29 1.07 9.44
C ILE A 620 -2.56 1.48 10.74
N PRO A 621 -2.16 0.52 11.60
CA PRO A 621 -1.42 0.83 12.81
C PRO A 621 -0.04 1.40 12.47
N GLU A 622 0.37 2.44 13.20
CA GLU A 622 1.77 2.84 13.23
C GLU A 622 2.55 1.89 14.13
N PHE A 623 3.47 1.15 13.51
CA PHE A 623 4.44 0.31 14.20
C PHE A 623 5.65 1.13 14.65
N GLN A 624 6.21 0.78 15.81
CA GLN A 624 7.39 1.43 16.38
C GLN A 624 8.64 1.14 15.55
N VAL A 625 8.78 -0.11 15.08
CA VAL A 625 10.00 -0.59 14.41
C VAL A 625 9.71 -1.30 13.10
N ALA A 626 8.64 -2.08 13.02
CA ALA A 626 8.29 -2.78 11.80
C ALA A 626 7.76 -1.83 10.72
N ASP A 627 8.07 -2.12 9.46
CA ASP A 627 7.42 -1.50 8.31
C ASP A 627 6.68 -2.59 7.53
N ILE A 628 5.37 -2.44 7.35
CA ILE A 628 4.48 -3.43 6.70
C ILE A 628 4.93 -3.77 5.28
N VAL A 629 5.58 -2.81 4.62
CA VAL A 629 6.02 -2.89 3.23
C VAL A 629 7.36 -3.57 3.14
N GLU A 630 8.34 -3.10 3.92
CA GLU A 630 9.69 -3.65 3.89
C GLU A 630 9.76 -5.04 4.54
N ASP A 631 8.97 -5.25 5.59
CA ASP A 631 8.96 -6.48 6.39
C ASP A 631 7.82 -7.43 6.01
N TYR A 632 7.28 -7.32 4.79
CA TYR A 632 6.25 -8.21 4.26
C TYR A 632 6.50 -9.70 4.56
N PRO A 633 7.70 -10.26 4.36
CA PRO A 633 7.95 -11.68 4.63
C PRO A 633 7.76 -12.06 6.10
N ILE A 634 8.12 -11.16 7.03
CA ILE A 634 7.93 -11.36 8.47
C ILE A 634 6.44 -11.33 8.81
N LEU A 635 5.71 -10.36 8.25
CA LEU A 635 4.27 -10.21 8.44
C LEU A 635 3.48 -11.40 7.90
N GLU A 636 3.85 -11.93 6.73
CA GLU A 636 3.19 -13.11 6.16
C GLU A 636 3.38 -14.36 7.05
N GLU A 637 4.59 -14.58 7.55
CA GLU A 637 4.87 -15.71 8.42
C GLU A 637 4.19 -15.56 9.79
N ALA A 638 4.19 -14.35 10.36
CA ALA A 638 3.40 -14.01 11.54
C ALA A 638 1.93 -14.38 11.36
N ARG A 639 1.32 -13.99 10.24
CA ARG A 639 -0.08 -14.33 9.92
C ARG A 639 -0.30 -15.84 9.84
N LYS A 640 0.58 -16.59 9.17
CA LYS A 640 0.45 -18.06 9.04
C LYS A 640 0.45 -18.72 10.41
N VAL A 641 1.37 -18.32 11.29
CA VAL A 641 1.43 -18.83 12.66
C VAL A 641 0.17 -18.45 13.44
N SER A 642 -0.23 -17.18 13.41
CA SER A 642 -1.41 -16.70 14.14
C SER A 642 -2.68 -17.40 13.69
N ALA A 643 -2.87 -17.59 12.38
CA ALA A 643 -4.03 -18.30 11.84
C ALA A 643 -4.03 -19.78 12.25
N ALA A 644 -2.86 -20.44 12.26
CA ALA A 644 -2.75 -21.82 12.73
C ALA A 644 -3.07 -21.95 14.22
N ILE A 645 -2.63 -21.00 15.06
CA ILE A 645 -2.96 -20.98 16.50
C ILE A 645 -4.48 -20.84 16.69
N VAL A 646 -5.08 -19.83 16.06
CA VAL A 646 -6.52 -19.52 16.25
C VAL A 646 -7.43 -20.55 15.58
N SER A 647 -6.91 -21.40 14.69
CA SER A 647 -7.68 -22.48 14.07
C SER A 647 -8.15 -23.54 15.07
N ASP A 648 -7.48 -23.69 16.22
CA ASP A 648 -7.99 -24.46 17.35
C ASP A 648 -8.80 -23.54 18.27
N PRO A 649 -10.13 -23.73 18.43
CA PRO A 649 -10.95 -22.90 19.31
C PRO A 649 -10.50 -22.88 20.77
N ASN A 650 -9.74 -23.88 21.21
CA ASN A 650 -9.27 -24.03 22.60
C ASN A 650 -7.82 -23.58 22.81
N TRP A 651 -7.19 -22.95 21.81
CA TRP A 651 -5.79 -22.56 21.86
C TRP A 651 -5.43 -21.73 23.11
N ILE A 652 -6.38 -20.93 23.62
CA ILE A 652 -6.22 -20.09 24.83
C ILE A 652 -5.90 -20.93 26.08
N TYR A 653 -6.42 -22.17 26.14
CA TYR A 653 -6.24 -23.07 27.29
C TYR A 653 -4.97 -23.91 27.17
N GLU A 654 -4.38 -24.00 25.97
CA GLU A 654 -3.16 -24.76 25.75
C GLU A 654 -1.95 -24.12 26.43
N LYS A 655 -1.23 -24.92 27.22
CA LYS A 655 -0.05 -24.47 27.98
C LYS A 655 0.99 -23.76 27.11
N GLN A 656 1.14 -24.17 25.86
CA GLN A 656 2.11 -23.59 24.92
C GLN A 656 1.76 -22.15 24.49
N TRP A 657 0.47 -21.77 24.47
CA TRP A 657 0.01 -20.46 23.99
C TRP A 657 -0.46 -19.51 25.11
N GLN A 658 -0.46 -19.97 26.37
CA GLN A 658 -0.83 -19.13 27.53
C GLN A 658 -0.06 -17.80 27.59
N LEU A 659 1.19 -17.79 27.12
CA LEU A 659 1.99 -16.57 27.08
C LEU A 659 1.45 -15.57 26.05
N VAL A 660 1.02 -16.06 24.88
CA VAL A 660 0.39 -15.23 23.84
C VAL A 660 -0.95 -14.70 24.34
N ALA A 661 -1.79 -15.54 24.92
CA ALA A 661 -3.10 -15.16 25.44
C ALA A 661 -3.02 -14.05 26.51
N LYS A 662 -1.95 -14.01 27.32
CA LYS A 662 -1.73 -12.96 28.32
C LYS A 662 -1.32 -11.61 27.73
N ASN A 663 -0.73 -11.60 26.54
CA ASN A 663 -0.14 -10.41 25.91
C ASN A 663 -0.97 -9.87 24.73
N ILE A 664 -2.06 -10.54 24.35
CA ILE A 664 -3.07 -10.01 23.44
C ILE A 664 -3.80 -8.84 24.11
N ARG A 665 -3.97 -7.73 23.39
CA ARG A 665 -4.67 -6.54 23.90
C ARG A 665 -6.17 -6.82 23.93
N LYS A 666 -6.82 -6.69 25.09
CA LYS A 666 -8.29 -6.74 25.19
C LYS A 666 -8.90 -5.44 24.67
N LYS A 667 -9.72 -5.54 23.61
CA LYS A 667 -10.79 -4.66 23.07
C LYS A 667 -10.66 -3.12 23.00
N GLU A 668 -9.78 -2.41 23.71
CA GLU A 668 -9.90 -0.95 23.86
C GLU A 668 -9.07 -0.08 22.91
N VAL A 669 -8.29 -0.64 21.96
CA VAL A 669 -7.31 0.14 21.15
C VAL A 669 -7.63 0.19 19.66
N TYR A 670 -8.74 -0.40 19.22
CA TYR A 670 -9.07 -0.50 17.79
C TYR A 670 -10.37 0.20 17.37
N ASP A 671 -10.96 1.00 18.26
CA ASP A 671 -12.07 1.93 17.94
C ASP A 671 -11.58 3.30 17.44
#